data_AF-R5QP77-F1
#
_entry.id   AF-R5QP77-F1
#
_cell.length_a   1.000
_cell.length_b   1.000
_cell.length_c   1.000
_cell.angle_alpha   90.00
_cell.angle_beta   90.00
_cell.angle_gamma   90.00
#
_symmetry.space_group_name_H-M   'P 1'
#
loop_
_entity.id
_entity.type
_entity.pdbx_description
1 polymer ?
#
loop_
_entity_poly.entity_id
_entity_poly.type
_entity_poly.pdbx_seq_one_letter_code
_entity_poly.pdbx_strand_id
1 'polypeptide(L)'
;MPKKEKKFSAGEVIFKQGEPCRFVYTILEGRVEMYYEVSGKARVLATKTEDDMLGANCVLDGAYDTSARAVNNVVLSVQGADEYIAKLQRSGELSPISGTHVSSDAQESGEDEDSEFNFDFDADFSEESSSSDFEAPPVSAVRRPTGRALSLSKNRGGAYGEEREEKSEPPQQAVVKVERRHSLPQTPKSERPRILPADIKRTPIREWLLEGMVEEPPSYGSVVLLASVAGDESSSCRDLIYDVLCRVPDLKIKVVDEAVTDTNPQRAAMKMRSWMKQHSADVGIYATLDAAGRLMEFHAVRAALPNDPRSSFLKAGSRFYLPVDMKEEHRALLKIFTIAAIVPTRLEHEQLLRLFLPPAVQEVFSYAIKPMVGLNAEEQAANLAYFGTVVSLAGVLKPTGEDRARASEAYEAALNLMPPTAPEYVFVNRQLGLLHQIAAEKKQDIQGLKKAEETFVAAVSSVSPSVQPETWGDLKIRIGNVRQKIASRTGNGEDFASAMTAYREALGRLKPSVHIEKWADAVNGLARTMQEFGAHSPKTTLLEKSVELYERELSVIDKDRFPMLWASASNNLASALFMLFEKTDNSDLLRRAVEVFSGALAVYNRMGADRMAAVANNNLHHAEKTLSKLERELEEKKNWLDDILEEAPVEEEPLVFEKIAVFEELDDEEE
;
A
#
# COMPACT_ATOMS: atom_id res chain seq x y z
N MET A 1 -29.73 3.94 31.42
CA MET A 1 -30.80 3.52 30.49
C MET A 1 -31.01 2.03 30.65
N PRO A 2 -32.24 1.49 30.52
CA PRO A 2 -32.44 0.04 30.40
C PRO A 2 -31.76 -0.47 29.12
N LYS A 3 -31.02 -1.58 29.20
CA LYS A 3 -30.50 -2.27 28.00
C LYS A 3 -31.70 -2.69 27.15
N LYS A 4 -31.68 -2.41 25.84
CA LYS A 4 -32.71 -2.92 24.92
C LYS A 4 -32.38 -4.37 24.58
N GLU A 5 -32.94 -5.30 25.32
CA GLU A 5 -32.75 -6.72 25.05
C GLU A 5 -33.50 -7.15 23.78
N LYS A 6 -32.83 -7.93 22.93
CA LYS A 6 -33.46 -8.79 21.92
C LYS A 6 -33.19 -10.25 22.27
N LYS A 7 -34.10 -11.13 21.89
CA LYS A 7 -33.92 -12.58 21.97
C LYS A 7 -33.99 -13.16 20.56
N PHE A 8 -33.09 -14.09 20.28
CA PHE A 8 -32.99 -14.81 19.01
C PHE A 8 -33.06 -16.31 19.28
N SER A 9 -33.73 -17.03 18.40
CA SER A 9 -33.91 -18.48 18.46
C SER A 9 -32.75 -19.20 17.78
N ALA A 10 -32.48 -20.45 18.17
CA ALA A 10 -31.45 -21.27 17.53
C ALA A 10 -31.61 -21.32 15.99
N GLY A 11 -30.57 -20.93 15.27
CA GLY A 11 -30.53 -20.84 13.80
C GLY A 11 -30.93 -19.48 13.21
N GLU A 12 -31.44 -18.52 13.99
CA GLU A 12 -31.77 -17.19 13.48
C GLU A 12 -30.53 -16.35 13.17
N VAL A 13 -30.59 -15.62 12.06
CA VAL A 13 -29.55 -14.66 11.63
C VAL A 13 -29.78 -13.33 12.33
N ILE A 14 -28.75 -12.82 13.00
CA ILE A 14 -28.78 -11.59 13.80
C ILE A 14 -28.48 -10.37 12.90
N PHE A 15 -27.53 -10.54 11.98
CA PHE A 15 -27.19 -9.65 10.87
C PHE A 15 -26.38 -10.41 9.80
N LYS A 16 -26.35 -9.89 8.58
CA LYS A 16 -25.52 -10.42 7.48
C LYS A 16 -24.36 -9.49 7.10
N GLN A 17 -23.32 -10.10 6.54
CA GLN A 17 -22.21 -9.43 5.88
C GLN A 17 -22.74 -8.44 4.82
N GLY A 18 -22.27 -7.19 4.88
CA GLY A 18 -22.68 -6.11 3.99
C GLY A 18 -24.02 -5.43 4.33
N GLU A 19 -24.77 -5.89 5.33
CA GLU A 19 -25.92 -5.13 5.86
C GLU A 19 -25.44 -3.90 6.66
N PRO A 20 -26.21 -2.80 6.72
CA PRO A 20 -25.77 -1.59 7.40
C PRO A 20 -25.64 -1.79 8.91
N CYS A 21 -24.48 -1.45 9.47
CA CYS A 21 -24.20 -1.56 10.89
C CYS A 21 -24.97 -0.47 11.66
N ARG A 22 -26.21 -0.81 12.03
CA ARG A 22 -27.13 0.05 12.80
C ARG A 22 -27.07 -0.20 14.30
N PHE A 23 -26.54 -1.34 14.73
CA PHE A 23 -26.54 -1.78 16.11
C PHE A 23 -25.24 -2.49 16.47
N VAL A 24 -24.76 -2.26 17.69
CA VAL A 24 -23.81 -3.15 18.36
C VAL A 24 -24.60 -4.06 19.28
N TYR A 25 -24.25 -5.34 19.29
CA TYR A 25 -24.86 -6.33 20.17
C TYR A 25 -23.82 -6.82 21.19
N THR A 26 -24.17 -6.86 22.47
CA THR A 26 -23.39 -7.60 23.48
C THR A 26 -24.15 -8.87 23.84
N ILE A 27 -23.50 -10.03 23.82
CA ILE A 27 -24.12 -11.30 24.22
C ILE A 27 -24.32 -11.29 25.75
N LEU A 28 -25.55 -11.53 26.20
CA LEU A 28 -25.90 -11.63 27.63
C LEU A 28 -26.12 -13.08 28.08
N GLU A 29 -26.54 -13.94 27.16
CA GLU A 29 -26.78 -15.37 27.40
C GLU A 29 -26.66 -16.12 26.07
N GLY A 30 -25.94 -17.24 26.04
CA GLY A 30 -25.87 -18.15 24.89
C GLY A 30 -24.65 -18.00 23.97
N ARG A 31 -24.74 -18.53 22.74
CA ARG A 31 -23.63 -18.59 21.76
C ARG A 31 -24.04 -18.15 20.37
N VAL A 32 -23.18 -17.37 19.72
CA VAL A 32 -23.33 -16.88 18.35
C VAL A 32 -22.19 -17.37 17.48
N GLU A 33 -22.48 -17.79 16.26
CA GLU A 33 -21.49 -18.20 15.28
C GLU A 33 -21.29 -17.09 14.24
N MET A 34 -20.05 -16.68 14.06
CA MET A 34 -19.60 -15.68 13.08
C MET A 34 -19.14 -16.40 11.81
N TYR A 35 -19.65 -16.01 10.65
CA TYR A 35 -19.40 -16.71 9.38
C TYR A 35 -19.40 -15.77 8.17
N TYR A 36 -18.81 -16.24 7.07
CA TYR A 36 -18.87 -15.60 5.74
C TYR A 36 -19.53 -16.56 4.75
N GLU A 37 -20.28 -16.02 3.78
CA GLU A 37 -21.11 -16.81 2.86
C GLU A 37 -20.47 -16.83 1.45
N VAL A 38 -19.78 -17.91 1.12
CA VAL A 38 -19.06 -18.07 -0.16
C VAL A 38 -19.86 -18.97 -1.09
N SER A 39 -20.35 -18.43 -2.21
CA SER A 39 -21.09 -19.17 -3.23
C SER A 39 -22.24 -20.04 -2.66
N GLY A 40 -22.97 -19.51 -1.66
CA GLY A 40 -24.06 -20.21 -0.98
C GLY A 40 -23.63 -21.23 0.08
N LYS A 41 -22.34 -21.26 0.47
CA LYS A 41 -21.83 -22.06 1.59
C LYS A 41 -21.29 -21.15 2.68
N ALA A 42 -21.84 -21.27 3.89
CA ALA A 42 -21.27 -20.63 5.07
C ALA A 42 -19.93 -21.30 5.44
N ARG A 43 -18.88 -20.50 5.65
CA ARG A 43 -17.67 -20.89 6.36
C ARG A 43 -17.62 -20.14 7.69
N VAL A 44 -17.50 -20.89 8.77
CA VAL A 44 -17.37 -20.37 10.13
C VAL A 44 -16.01 -19.71 10.30
N LEU A 45 -15.97 -18.59 11.04
CA LEU A 45 -14.74 -17.91 11.49
C LEU A 45 -14.50 -18.21 12.96
N ALA A 46 -15.48 -17.90 13.81
CA ALA A 46 -15.38 -18.02 15.26
C ALA A 46 -16.75 -18.30 15.88
N THR A 47 -16.76 -18.90 17.08
CA THR A 47 -17.92 -18.89 17.97
C THR A 47 -17.68 -17.86 19.07
N LYS A 48 -18.72 -17.09 19.39
CA LYS A 48 -18.72 -16.00 20.36
C LYS A 48 -19.71 -16.28 21.49
N THR A 49 -19.35 -15.89 22.71
CA THR A 49 -19.97 -16.31 23.98
C THR A 49 -20.42 -15.11 24.80
N GLU A 50 -20.80 -15.30 26.06
CA GLU A 50 -21.26 -14.21 26.94
C GLU A 50 -20.21 -13.09 27.10
N ASP A 51 -20.70 -11.85 27.25
CA ASP A 51 -19.97 -10.58 27.22
C ASP A 51 -19.22 -10.20 25.91
N ASP A 52 -19.10 -11.09 24.91
CA ASP A 52 -18.59 -10.70 23.58
C ASP A 52 -19.46 -9.63 22.91
N MET A 53 -18.80 -8.72 22.16
CA MET A 53 -19.46 -7.72 21.33
C MET A 53 -19.43 -8.08 19.84
N LEU A 54 -20.59 -8.00 19.20
CA LEU A 54 -20.80 -8.28 17.78
C LEU A 54 -21.07 -6.98 17.02
N GLY A 55 -20.38 -6.79 15.90
CA GLY A 55 -20.50 -5.59 15.06
C GLY A 55 -19.78 -4.35 15.60
N ALA A 56 -19.12 -4.42 16.77
CA ALA A 56 -18.45 -3.30 17.43
C ALA A 56 -17.33 -2.65 16.60
N ASN A 57 -16.60 -3.43 15.81
CA ASN A 57 -15.57 -2.91 14.91
C ASN A 57 -16.20 -2.31 13.64
N CYS A 58 -17.28 -2.93 13.15
CA CYS A 58 -17.97 -2.58 11.91
C CYS A 58 -18.75 -1.23 11.95
N VAL A 59 -18.84 -0.58 13.12
CA VAL A 59 -19.69 0.60 13.31
C VAL A 59 -19.15 1.83 12.57
N LEU A 60 -17.82 1.97 12.49
CA LEU A 60 -17.19 3.05 11.73
C LEU A 60 -17.33 2.84 10.23
N ASP A 61 -17.14 1.61 9.75
CA ASP A 61 -17.30 1.24 8.34
C ASP A 61 -18.77 1.22 7.89
N GLY A 62 -19.71 1.29 8.84
CA GLY A 62 -21.14 1.44 8.59
C GLY A 62 -21.83 0.20 8.00
N ALA A 63 -21.12 -0.91 7.82
CA ALA A 63 -21.63 -2.18 7.31
C ALA A 63 -20.93 -3.35 8.03
N TYR A 64 -21.64 -4.45 8.33
CA TYR A 64 -21.03 -5.60 8.99
C TYR A 64 -20.03 -6.31 8.06
N ASP A 65 -18.84 -6.59 8.57
CA ASP A 65 -17.76 -7.30 7.86
C ASP A 65 -18.05 -8.79 7.66
N THR A 66 -18.97 -9.34 8.46
CA THR A 66 -19.26 -10.76 8.64
C THR A 66 -20.76 -10.97 8.90
N SER A 67 -21.22 -12.22 8.84
CA SER A 67 -22.59 -12.60 9.22
C SER A 67 -22.60 -13.27 10.59
N ALA A 68 -23.67 -13.09 11.36
CA ALA A 68 -23.83 -13.66 12.70
C ALA A 68 -25.15 -14.44 12.80
N ARG A 69 -25.09 -15.67 13.33
CA ARG A 69 -26.29 -16.48 13.63
C ARG A 69 -26.26 -17.07 15.04
N ALA A 70 -27.42 -17.14 15.69
CA ALA A 70 -27.55 -17.75 17.00
C ALA A 70 -27.41 -19.28 16.91
N VAL A 71 -26.51 -19.87 17.72
CA VAL A 71 -26.27 -21.34 17.74
C VAL A 71 -27.32 -22.05 18.58
N ASN A 72 -27.66 -21.45 19.71
CA ASN A 72 -28.76 -21.82 20.60
C ASN A 72 -29.74 -20.64 20.71
N ASN A 73 -30.63 -20.64 21.70
CA ASN A 73 -31.40 -19.43 22.00
C ASN A 73 -30.45 -18.42 22.68
N VAL A 74 -30.42 -17.18 22.19
CA VAL A 74 -29.45 -16.15 22.59
C VAL A 74 -30.19 -14.89 23.04
N VAL A 75 -29.69 -14.25 24.10
CA VAL A 75 -30.14 -12.93 24.56
C VAL A 75 -29.04 -11.90 24.27
N LEU A 76 -29.39 -10.83 23.56
CA LEU A 76 -28.47 -9.77 23.16
C LEU A 76 -28.89 -8.42 23.74
N SER A 77 -27.96 -7.69 24.35
CA SER A 77 -28.09 -6.26 24.63
C SER A 77 -27.85 -5.47 23.35
N VAL A 78 -28.84 -4.70 22.89
CA VAL A 78 -28.74 -3.87 21.68
C VAL A 78 -28.41 -2.43 22.05
N GLN A 79 -27.30 -1.91 21.53
CA GLN A 79 -26.96 -0.48 21.54
C GLN A 79 -27.02 0.09 20.11
N GLY A 80 -27.43 1.35 19.95
CA GLY A 80 -27.43 2.01 18.65
C GLY A 80 -26.01 2.32 18.18
N ALA A 81 -25.74 2.16 16.87
CA ALA A 81 -24.43 2.45 16.28
C ALA A 81 -23.90 3.85 16.67
N ASP A 82 -24.74 4.88 16.56
CA ASP A 82 -24.34 6.26 16.83
C ASP A 82 -24.17 6.54 18.34
N GLU A 83 -24.91 5.81 19.19
CA GLU A 83 -24.74 5.83 20.64
C GLU A 83 -23.40 5.21 21.05
N TYR A 84 -22.97 4.15 20.34
CA TYR A 84 -21.68 3.50 20.51
C TYR A 84 -20.52 4.38 19.99
N ILE A 85 -20.63 4.97 18.79
CA ILE A 85 -19.65 5.96 18.30
C ILE A 85 -19.52 7.12 19.29
N ALA A 86 -20.64 7.69 19.74
CA ALA A 86 -20.63 8.76 20.74
C ALA A 86 -20.10 8.31 22.11
N LYS A 87 -20.10 7.01 22.44
CA LYS A 87 -19.39 6.47 23.62
C LYS A 87 -17.87 6.50 23.36
N LEU A 88 -17.41 5.91 22.27
CA LEU A 88 -15.98 5.85 21.90
C LEU A 88 -15.33 7.25 21.77
N GLN A 89 -16.08 8.22 21.25
CA GLN A 89 -15.64 9.63 21.17
C GLN A 89 -15.47 10.27 22.56
N ARG A 90 -16.28 9.86 23.55
CA ARG A 90 -16.22 10.40 24.93
C ARG A 90 -15.21 9.70 25.84
N SER A 91 -14.87 8.44 25.56
CA SER A 91 -13.78 7.72 26.24
C SER A 91 -12.41 8.05 25.66
N GLY A 92 -12.35 8.62 24.45
CA GLY A 92 -11.09 8.93 23.76
C GLY A 92 -10.52 7.77 22.94
N GLU A 93 -11.24 6.65 22.82
CA GLU A 93 -10.86 5.47 22.02
C GLU A 93 -10.76 5.78 20.50
N LEU A 94 -11.31 6.93 20.08
CA LEU A 94 -11.21 7.48 18.71
C LEU A 94 -10.28 8.70 18.58
N SER A 95 -9.62 9.12 19.67
CA SER A 95 -8.68 10.23 19.66
C SER A 95 -7.26 9.77 19.27
N PRO A 96 -6.42 10.63 18.68
CA PRO A 96 -5.00 10.34 18.48
C PRO A 96 -4.32 10.04 19.83
N ILE A 97 -3.37 9.10 19.85
CA ILE A 97 -2.71 8.65 21.07
C ILE A 97 -1.92 9.81 21.71
N SER A 98 -2.42 10.29 22.85
CA SER A 98 -1.91 11.51 23.48
C SER A 98 -0.68 11.25 24.33
N GLY A 99 0.50 11.39 23.73
CA GLY A 99 1.74 11.57 24.48
C GLY A 99 2.77 10.46 24.29
N THR A 100 3.98 10.91 24.01
CA THR A 100 5.25 10.18 23.96
C THR A 100 5.40 9.06 24.99
N HIS A 101 5.32 7.81 24.54
CA HIS A 101 6.29 6.77 24.92
C HIS A 101 6.56 5.86 23.72
N VAL A 102 7.75 6.03 23.11
CA VAL A 102 8.34 4.98 22.28
C VAL A 102 9.11 4.08 23.24
N SER A 103 8.39 3.10 23.81
CA SER A 103 8.96 1.94 24.48
C SER A 103 8.69 0.72 23.61
N SER A 104 9.73 -0.05 23.31
CA SER A 104 9.70 -1.28 22.51
C SER A 104 8.82 -2.38 23.10
N ASP A 105 8.50 -2.27 24.38
CA ASP A 105 8.02 -3.36 25.22
C ASP A 105 6.54 -3.16 25.58
N ALA A 106 5.67 -3.56 24.65
CA ALA A 106 4.22 -3.61 24.84
C ALA A 106 3.64 -4.85 24.15
N GLN A 107 3.95 -6.03 24.69
CA GLN A 107 3.11 -7.21 24.48
C GLN A 107 1.74 -6.96 25.13
N GLU A 108 0.80 -6.38 24.37
CA GLU A 108 -0.62 -6.49 24.70
C GLU A 108 -0.99 -7.97 24.60
N SER A 109 -0.95 -8.68 25.73
CA SER A 109 -1.33 -10.10 25.83
C SER A 109 -2.85 -10.27 25.74
N GLY A 110 -3.41 -9.96 24.57
CA GLY A 110 -4.72 -10.45 24.16
C GLY A 110 -4.55 -11.88 23.67
N GLU A 111 -5.19 -12.84 24.35
CA GLU A 111 -5.22 -14.25 23.95
C GLU A 111 -6.16 -14.45 22.75
N ASP A 112 -5.74 -13.95 21.58
CA ASP A 112 -6.37 -14.25 20.29
C ASP A 112 -6.06 -15.71 19.93
N GLU A 113 -7.01 -16.62 20.18
CA GLU A 113 -6.87 -18.06 19.89
C GLU A 113 -6.67 -18.38 18.39
N ASP A 114 -6.84 -17.40 17.49
CA ASP A 114 -6.51 -17.44 16.04
C ASP A 114 -4.97 -17.48 15.74
N SER A 115 -4.12 -17.78 16.73
CA SER A 115 -2.66 -17.53 16.69
C SER A 115 -1.82 -18.37 15.71
N GLU A 116 -2.44 -19.24 14.90
CA GLU A 116 -1.81 -20.10 13.88
C GLU A 116 -1.02 -19.30 12.80
N PHE A 117 -1.22 -17.98 12.71
CA PHE A 117 -0.54 -17.07 11.78
C PHE A 117 0.44 -16.09 12.42
N ASN A 118 0.84 -16.28 13.68
CA ASN A 118 1.98 -15.55 14.22
C ASN A 118 3.28 -15.97 13.48
N PHE A 119 4.23 -15.05 13.33
CA PHE A 119 5.56 -15.32 12.79
C PHE A 119 6.57 -15.11 13.92
N ASP A 120 7.16 -16.19 14.43
CA ASP A 120 8.21 -16.07 15.43
C ASP A 120 9.50 -15.58 14.77
N PHE A 121 9.94 -14.39 15.16
CA PHE A 121 10.77 -13.54 14.30
C PHE A 121 11.92 -12.84 15.04
N ASP A 122 11.96 -12.95 16.36
CA ASP A 122 12.79 -12.10 17.22
C ASP A 122 14.00 -12.84 17.83
N ALA A 123 14.08 -14.17 17.64
CA ALA A 123 15.20 -14.99 18.12
C ALA A 123 16.55 -14.65 17.43
N ASP A 124 16.56 -14.49 16.10
CA ASP A 124 17.81 -14.54 15.30
C ASP A 124 18.37 -13.17 14.85
N PHE A 125 17.57 -12.11 14.89
CA PHE A 125 17.98 -10.82 14.30
C PHE A 125 19.00 -10.03 15.12
N SER A 126 19.20 -10.40 16.38
CA SER A 126 20.26 -9.88 17.25
C SER A 126 21.65 -10.15 16.66
N GLU A 127 21.93 -11.40 16.25
CA GLU A 127 23.24 -11.82 15.71
C GLU A 127 23.55 -11.28 14.31
N GLU A 128 22.55 -10.89 13.51
CA GLU A 128 22.78 -10.23 12.21
C GLU A 128 22.94 -8.71 12.33
N SER A 129 22.59 -8.12 13.49
CA SER A 129 22.81 -6.69 13.78
C SER A 129 24.19 -6.39 14.37
N SER A 130 24.86 -7.39 14.98
CA SER A 130 26.15 -7.21 15.63
C SER A 130 27.32 -7.18 14.63
N SER A 131 27.72 -5.96 14.26
CA SER A 131 29.04 -5.59 13.72
C SER A 131 29.71 -6.55 12.73
N SER A 132 29.49 -6.32 11.43
CA SER A 132 30.46 -6.68 10.39
C SER A 132 30.84 -5.43 9.60
N ASP A 133 32.14 -5.22 9.38
CA ASP A 133 32.65 -4.03 8.71
C ASP A 133 32.35 -4.07 7.20
N PHE A 134 31.26 -3.40 6.81
CA PHE A 134 30.96 -3.13 5.40
C PHE A 134 31.98 -2.13 4.83
N GLU A 135 33.02 -2.64 4.17
CA GLU A 135 34.10 -1.84 3.60
C GLU A 135 33.59 -0.96 2.44
N ALA A 136 33.20 0.28 2.77
CA ALA A 136 32.73 1.25 1.80
C ALA A 136 33.88 1.71 0.86
N PRO A 137 33.63 1.87 -0.46
CA PRO A 137 34.66 2.32 -1.39
C PRO A 137 35.17 3.73 -0.99
N PRO A 138 36.49 3.98 -1.02
CA PRO A 138 37.10 5.11 -0.32
C PRO A 138 36.73 6.46 -0.92
N VAL A 139 35.86 7.20 -0.23
CA VAL A 139 35.54 8.59 -0.55
C VAL A 139 36.72 9.49 -0.19
N SER A 140 37.25 10.22 -1.17
CA SER A 140 38.43 11.08 -0.99
C SER A 140 38.18 12.20 0.04
N ALA A 141 38.93 12.19 1.14
CA ALA A 141 38.71 13.10 2.27
C ALA A 141 39.07 14.57 1.94
N VAL A 142 38.06 15.42 1.83
CA VAL A 142 38.22 16.88 1.80
C VAL A 142 38.04 17.45 3.22
N ARG A 143 39.10 18.03 3.77
CA ARG A 143 39.09 18.64 5.12
C ARG A 143 38.12 19.83 5.19
N ARG A 144 37.29 19.87 6.24
CA ARG A 144 36.58 21.09 6.66
C ARG A 144 37.57 22.09 7.28
N PRO A 145 37.50 23.39 6.94
CA PRO A 145 37.93 24.47 7.83
C PRO A 145 36.73 25.08 8.57
N THR A 146 36.91 25.44 9.83
CA THR A 146 35.88 26.07 10.67
C THR A 146 36.01 27.59 10.75
N GLY A 147 34.91 28.30 10.62
CA GLY A 147 34.65 29.47 11.47
C GLY A 147 34.71 30.87 10.85
N ARG A 148 33.62 31.60 11.10
CA ARG A 148 33.43 33.07 11.11
C ARG A 148 33.59 33.87 9.81
N ALA A 149 32.56 34.68 9.57
CA ALA A 149 32.46 35.66 8.51
C ALA A 149 33.28 36.93 8.80
N LEU A 150 33.57 37.67 7.73
CA LEU A 150 33.36 39.12 7.68
C LEU A 150 33.01 39.55 6.24
N SER A 151 32.53 40.78 6.06
CA SER A 151 31.89 41.27 4.84
C SER A 151 32.73 42.35 4.11
N LEU A 152 32.19 42.84 2.99
CA LEU A 152 32.56 44.09 2.29
C LEU A 152 33.79 44.12 1.33
N SER A 153 33.49 43.72 0.09
CA SER A 153 33.53 44.61 -1.11
C SER A 153 34.85 45.12 -1.75
N LYS A 154 34.85 44.98 -3.10
CA LYS A 154 35.31 45.93 -4.14
C LYS A 154 36.82 46.13 -4.46
N ASN A 155 37.13 45.70 -5.70
CA ASN A 155 37.79 46.46 -6.79
C ASN A 155 39.33 46.69 -6.85
N ARG A 156 39.88 46.15 -7.95
CA ARG A 156 40.80 46.77 -8.94
C ARG A 156 42.28 47.01 -8.55
N GLY A 157 43.11 47.09 -9.61
CA GLY A 157 44.58 47.03 -9.58
C GLY A 157 45.04 45.60 -9.88
N GLY A 158 45.98 45.31 -10.79
CA GLY A 158 46.99 46.14 -11.44
C GLY A 158 48.36 45.68 -10.96
N ALA A 159 49.04 44.76 -11.65
CA ALA A 159 49.91 44.99 -12.82
C ALA A 159 51.32 45.49 -12.43
N TYR A 160 52.32 45.15 -13.25
CA TYR A 160 53.78 45.22 -12.96
C TYR A 160 54.26 44.20 -11.90
N GLY A 161 55.42 43.55 -12.05
CA GLY A 161 56.30 43.49 -13.24
C GLY A 161 57.69 42.92 -12.92
N GLU A 162 58.28 42.19 -13.88
CA GLU A 162 59.72 41.83 -13.97
C GLU A 162 60.21 40.82 -12.88
N GLU A 163 61.28 40.03 -13.03
CA GLU A 163 62.42 40.03 -13.97
C GLU A 163 62.66 38.66 -14.69
N ARG A 164 63.69 38.59 -15.55
CA ARG A 164 64.22 37.38 -16.26
C ARG A 164 65.43 36.79 -15.50
N GLU A 165 66.23 35.78 -15.89
CA GLU A 165 66.51 34.95 -17.11
C GLU A 165 67.25 33.65 -16.59
N GLU A 166 67.56 32.54 -17.28
CA GLU A 166 67.42 32.11 -18.68
C GLU A 166 67.06 30.60 -18.84
N LYS A 167 67.96 29.63 -18.53
CA LYS A 167 67.76 28.18 -18.85
C LYS A 167 68.51 27.17 -17.95
N SER A 168 67.95 25.96 -17.83
CA SER A 168 68.69 24.67 -17.80
C SER A 168 67.72 23.47 -17.97
N GLU A 169 68.20 22.35 -18.52
CA GLU A 169 67.43 21.11 -18.73
C GLU A 169 67.58 20.11 -17.54
N PRO A 170 66.64 19.17 -17.34
CA PRO A 170 66.55 18.39 -16.10
C PRO A 170 67.44 17.13 -16.06
N PRO A 171 67.94 16.73 -14.87
CA PRO A 171 68.56 15.42 -14.64
C PRO A 171 67.52 14.29 -14.59
N GLN A 172 67.97 13.05 -14.82
CA GLN A 172 67.13 11.84 -14.90
C GLN A 172 67.09 11.04 -13.59
N GLN A 173 66.25 9.98 -13.60
CA GLN A 173 66.14 8.86 -12.66
C GLN A 173 65.28 9.12 -11.41
N ALA A 174 64.58 8.12 -10.85
CA ALA A 174 64.61 6.67 -11.13
C ALA A 174 63.25 6.08 -11.54
N VAL A 175 63.27 4.96 -12.28
CA VAL A 175 62.06 4.24 -12.71
C VAL A 175 61.65 3.22 -11.65
N VAL A 176 60.54 3.47 -10.95
CA VAL A 176 59.87 2.44 -10.16
C VAL A 176 58.95 1.64 -11.08
N LYS A 177 59.26 0.37 -11.30
CA LYS A 177 58.48 -0.56 -12.13
C LYS A 177 57.20 -0.97 -11.40
N VAL A 178 56.16 -0.13 -11.48
CA VAL A 178 54.82 -0.46 -10.95
C VAL A 178 54.21 -1.58 -11.79
N GLU A 179 54.33 -2.81 -11.32
CA GLU A 179 53.55 -3.91 -11.86
C GLU A 179 52.08 -3.68 -11.55
N ARG A 180 51.27 -3.48 -12.60
CA ARG A 180 49.82 -3.45 -12.47
C ARG A 180 49.39 -4.82 -11.96
N ARG A 181 48.96 -4.89 -10.69
CA ARG A 181 48.13 -6.00 -10.21
C ARG A 181 47.03 -6.20 -11.26
N HIS A 182 46.95 -7.41 -11.83
CA HIS A 182 45.81 -7.75 -12.66
C HIS A 182 44.57 -7.59 -11.79
N SER A 183 43.63 -6.75 -12.22
CA SER A 183 42.29 -6.79 -11.68
C SER A 183 41.76 -8.20 -11.93
N LEU A 184 41.37 -8.90 -10.85
CA LEU A 184 40.60 -10.14 -10.98
C LEU A 184 39.46 -9.88 -11.97
N PRO A 185 39.22 -10.79 -12.93
CA PRO A 185 38.14 -10.59 -13.90
C PRO A 185 36.84 -10.44 -13.12
N GLN A 186 36.16 -9.30 -13.26
CA GLN A 186 34.83 -9.16 -12.72
C GLN A 186 33.97 -10.25 -13.35
N THR A 187 33.45 -11.15 -12.53
CA THR A 187 32.41 -12.08 -12.96
C THR A 187 31.29 -11.26 -13.59
N PRO A 188 30.83 -11.58 -14.80
CA PRO A 188 29.80 -10.81 -15.45
C PRO A 188 28.57 -10.83 -14.55
N LYS A 189 28.07 -9.65 -14.17
CA LYS A 189 26.94 -9.54 -13.25
C LYS A 189 25.77 -10.35 -13.79
N SER A 190 25.41 -11.41 -13.07
CA SER A 190 24.14 -12.12 -13.23
C SER A 190 23.01 -11.09 -13.25
N GLU A 191 22.24 -11.01 -14.33
CA GLU A 191 21.00 -10.23 -14.36
C GLU A 191 19.93 -10.97 -13.54
N ARG A 192 20.07 -10.90 -12.22
CA ARG A 192 19.17 -11.51 -11.24
C ARG A 192 17.71 -11.30 -11.59
N PRO A 193 16.84 -12.31 -11.36
CA PRO A 193 15.40 -12.18 -11.57
C PRO A 193 14.81 -10.94 -10.92
N ARG A 194 13.90 -10.28 -11.65
CA ARG A 194 13.23 -9.08 -11.19
C ARG A 194 12.10 -9.45 -10.23
N ILE A 195 12.36 -9.25 -8.94
CA ILE A 195 11.34 -9.26 -7.90
C ILE A 195 10.27 -8.22 -8.27
N LEU A 196 9.00 -8.64 -8.28
CA LEU A 196 7.87 -7.77 -8.56
C LEU A 196 7.43 -7.05 -7.28
N PRO A 197 6.99 -5.78 -7.35
CA PRO A 197 6.44 -5.09 -6.20
C PRO A 197 5.07 -5.66 -5.81
N ALA A 198 4.82 -5.77 -4.50
CA ALA A 198 3.51 -6.12 -3.92
C ALA A 198 2.42 -5.10 -4.30
N ASP A 199 2.79 -3.81 -4.28
CA ASP A 199 2.21 -2.76 -5.14
C ASP A 199 2.42 -3.15 -6.63
N ILE A 200 1.66 -4.14 -7.10
CA ILE A 200 1.43 -4.41 -8.50
C ILE A 200 1.10 -3.04 -9.09
N LYS A 201 1.79 -2.63 -10.17
CA LYS A 201 1.52 -1.34 -10.83
C LYS A 201 0.25 -1.42 -11.69
N ARG A 202 -0.83 -1.93 -11.05
CA ARG A 202 -2.22 -1.49 -11.12
C ARG A 202 -2.19 0.02 -11.20
N THR A 203 -2.01 0.55 -12.41
CA THR A 203 -2.26 1.96 -12.66
C THR A 203 -3.76 2.03 -12.50
N PRO A 204 -4.36 2.60 -11.44
CA PRO A 204 -5.73 2.24 -11.07
C PRO A 204 -6.65 2.46 -12.26
N ILE A 205 -6.44 3.59 -12.95
CA ILE A 205 -7.05 3.92 -14.23
C ILE A 205 -6.97 2.80 -15.30
N ARG A 206 -5.86 2.09 -15.54
CA ARG A 206 -5.84 1.03 -16.58
C ARG A 206 -6.73 -0.16 -16.23
N GLU A 207 -6.93 -0.50 -14.95
CA GLU A 207 -7.81 -1.61 -14.53
C GLU A 207 -9.27 -1.18 -14.33
N TRP A 208 -9.46 0.03 -13.82
CA TRP A 208 -10.71 0.81 -13.75
C TRP A 208 -11.34 1.05 -15.14
N LEU A 209 -10.57 0.83 -16.20
CA LEU A 209 -10.98 0.82 -17.62
C LEU A 209 -11.16 -0.59 -18.22
N LEU A 210 -10.67 -1.64 -17.56
CA LEU A 210 -10.74 -3.03 -18.03
C LEU A 210 -11.95 -3.79 -17.44
N GLU A 211 -12.47 -3.36 -16.29
CA GLU A 211 -13.65 -3.98 -15.65
C GLU A 211 -15.00 -3.56 -16.27
N GLY A 212 -14.99 -2.79 -17.37
CA GLY A 212 -16.19 -2.36 -18.11
C GLY A 212 -16.91 -3.44 -18.92
N MET A 213 -16.71 -4.73 -18.61
CA MET A 213 -17.36 -5.86 -19.30
C MET A 213 -18.36 -6.59 -18.39
N VAL A 214 -19.46 -5.89 -18.08
CA VAL A 214 -20.69 -6.48 -17.53
C VAL A 214 -21.81 -6.23 -18.53
N GLU A 215 -22.59 -7.28 -18.85
CA GLU A 215 -23.69 -7.21 -19.82
C GLU A 215 -24.95 -6.52 -19.25
N GLU A 216 -24.85 -5.23 -18.93
CA GLU A 216 -26.04 -4.38 -18.69
C GLU A 216 -26.42 -3.61 -19.98
N PRO A 217 -27.73 -3.44 -20.27
CA PRO A 217 -28.19 -2.80 -21.49
C PRO A 217 -27.81 -1.31 -21.55
N PRO A 218 -27.51 -0.75 -22.74
CA PRO A 218 -26.89 0.57 -22.87
C PRO A 218 -27.83 1.72 -22.45
N SER A 219 -27.64 2.22 -21.24
CA SER A 219 -28.13 3.55 -20.85
C SER A 219 -27.24 4.62 -21.48
N TYR A 220 -27.68 5.20 -22.60
CA TYR A 220 -26.98 6.30 -23.27
C TYR A 220 -26.66 7.45 -22.30
N GLY A 221 -25.39 7.82 -22.17
CA GLY A 221 -24.90 8.90 -21.30
C GLY A 221 -24.61 8.50 -19.85
N SER A 222 -23.96 9.38 -19.12
CA SER A 222 -23.64 9.22 -17.69
C SER A 222 -24.87 9.59 -16.86
N VAL A 223 -25.34 8.72 -15.97
CA VAL A 223 -26.53 8.97 -15.16
C VAL A 223 -26.15 9.36 -13.73
N VAL A 224 -26.53 10.57 -13.33
CA VAL A 224 -26.44 11.04 -11.94
C VAL A 224 -27.82 10.95 -11.28
N LEU A 225 -27.88 10.39 -10.08
CA LEU A 225 -29.05 10.43 -9.22
C LEU A 225 -28.89 11.53 -8.18
N LEU A 226 -29.79 12.51 -8.18
CA LEU A 226 -29.84 13.61 -7.24
C LEU A 226 -30.94 13.35 -6.19
N ALA A 227 -30.55 13.21 -4.93
CA ALA A 227 -31.49 13.18 -3.81
C ALA A 227 -32.01 14.59 -3.47
N SER A 228 -33.13 14.69 -2.75
CA SER A 228 -33.55 15.96 -2.16
C SER A 228 -32.54 16.46 -1.11
N VAL A 229 -32.31 17.77 -1.07
CA VAL A 229 -31.38 18.40 -0.13
C VAL A 229 -31.97 18.36 1.28
N ALA A 230 -31.26 17.77 2.24
CA ALA A 230 -31.75 17.71 3.62
C ALA A 230 -31.81 19.13 4.21
N GLY A 231 -32.99 19.56 4.67
CA GLY A 231 -33.23 20.92 5.18
C GLY A 231 -33.81 21.89 4.15
N ASP A 232 -33.94 21.52 2.87
CA ASP A 232 -34.60 22.34 1.85
C ASP A 232 -36.09 21.95 1.69
N GLU A 233 -36.96 22.57 2.49
CA GLU A 233 -38.42 22.40 2.36
C GLU A 233 -38.97 22.92 1.02
N SER A 234 -38.21 23.75 0.31
CA SER A 234 -38.65 24.43 -0.93
C SER A 234 -38.27 23.70 -2.22
N SER A 235 -37.36 22.72 -2.14
CA SER A 235 -36.62 22.15 -3.28
C SER A 235 -35.82 23.14 -4.15
N SER A 236 -35.75 24.43 -3.81
CA SER A 236 -35.04 25.45 -4.58
C SER A 236 -33.52 25.19 -4.67
N CYS A 237 -32.92 24.63 -3.63
CA CYS A 237 -31.51 24.25 -3.63
C CYS A 237 -31.28 23.01 -4.51
N ARG A 238 -32.20 22.04 -4.47
CA ARG A 238 -32.18 20.86 -5.35
C ARG A 238 -32.30 21.26 -6.82
N ASP A 239 -33.22 22.16 -7.14
CA ASP A 239 -33.49 22.61 -8.50
C ASP A 239 -32.33 23.47 -9.04
N LEU A 240 -31.66 24.25 -8.19
CA LEU A 240 -30.38 24.92 -8.49
C LEU A 240 -29.27 23.91 -8.85
N ILE A 241 -29.12 22.82 -8.08
CA ILE A 241 -28.13 21.76 -8.38
C ILE A 241 -28.47 21.09 -9.71
N TYR A 242 -29.75 20.77 -9.95
CA TYR A 242 -30.24 20.19 -11.20
C TYR A 242 -29.92 21.08 -12.41
N ASP A 243 -30.20 22.38 -12.32
CA ASP A 243 -29.91 23.38 -13.35
C ASP A 243 -28.40 23.51 -13.66
N VAL A 244 -27.53 23.44 -12.65
CA VAL A 244 -26.07 23.46 -12.85
C VAL A 244 -25.57 22.18 -13.54
N LEU A 245 -26.05 21.02 -13.12
CA LEU A 245 -25.57 19.72 -13.62
C LEU A 245 -26.15 19.35 -14.99
N CYS A 246 -27.38 19.77 -15.33
CA CYS A 246 -27.93 19.62 -16.69
C CYS A 246 -27.19 20.41 -17.78
N ARG A 247 -26.23 21.28 -17.39
CA ARG A 247 -25.30 21.97 -18.31
C ARG A 247 -23.92 21.28 -18.41
N VAL A 248 -23.84 20.00 -18.08
CA VAL A 248 -22.69 19.13 -18.37
C VAL A 248 -23.02 18.27 -19.60
N PRO A 249 -22.15 18.22 -20.63
CA PRO A 249 -22.36 17.33 -21.78
C PRO A 249 -22.50 15.86 -21.35
N ASP A 250 -23.42 15.15 -22.01
CA ASP A 250 -23.68 13.71 -21.84
C ASP A 250 -24.00 13.24 -20.41
N LEU A 251 -24.38 14.18 -19.52
CA LEU A 251 -24.83 13.93 -18.16
C LEU A 251 -26.36 14.00 -18.07
N LYS A 252 -26.99 12.92 -17.57
CA LYS A 252 -28.44 12.82 -17.36
C LYS A 252 -28.75 12.80 -15.87
N ILE A 253 -29.53 13.78 -15.42
CA ILE A 253 -29.92 13.88 -14.01
C ILE A 253 -31.28 13.21 -13.80
N LYS A 254 -31.32 12.20 -12.92
CA LYS A 254 -32.53 11.62 -12.34
C LYS A 254 -32.69 12.17 -10.92
N VAL A 255 -33.91 12.33 -10.43
CA VAL A 255 -34.19 12.89 -9.10
C VAL A 255 -34.92 11.86 -8.23
N VAL A 256 -34.67 11.89 -6.91
CA VAL A 256 -35.45 11.17 -5.89
C VAL A 256 -36.00 12.19 -4.90
N ASP A 257 -37.31 12.17 -4.65
CA ASP A 257 -38.00 13.08 -3.72
C ASP A 257 -37.82 12.71 -2.23
N GLU A 258 -36.73 12.02 -1.89
CA GLU A 258 -36.29 11.72 -0.52
C GLU A 258 -34.90 12.30 -0.25
N ALA A 259 -34.67 12.75 0.98
CA ALA A 259 -33.36 13.17 1.45
C ALA A 259 -32.55 12.00 2.04
N VAL A 260 -31.23 12.17 2.07
CA VAL A 260 -30.31 11.34 2.87
C VAL A 260 -30.01 12.09 4.16
N THR A 261 -30.41 11.52 5.30
CA THR A 261 -30.37 12.17 6.62
C THR A 261 -29.60 11.35 7.67
N ASP A 262 -28.85 10.34 7.23
CA ASP A 262 -27.99 9.53 8.10
C ASP A 262 -26.64 10.25 8.26
N THR A 263 -26.19 10.44 9.49
CA THR A 263 -24.94 11.16 9.81
C THR A 263 -23.69 10.30 9.65
N ASN A 264 -23.83 8.97 9.53
CA ASN A 264 -22.70 8.11 9.18
C ASN A 264 -22.54 8.06 7.64
N PRO A 265 -21.40 8.51 7.08
CA PRO A 265 -21.25 8.66 5.64
C PRO A 265 -21.32 7.33 4.87
N GLN A 266 -20.92 6.21 5.47
CA GLN A 266 -21.00 4.88 4.85
C GLN A 266 -22.45 4.36 4.80
N ARG A 267 -23.24 4.53 5.86
CA ARG A 267 -24.68 4.19 5.87
C ARG A 267 -25.49 5.11 4.96
N ALA A 268 -25.17 6.40 4.94
CA ALA A 268 -25.72 7.38 4.00
C ALA A 268 -25.43 6.97 2.54
N ALA A 269 -24.18 6.63 2.23
CA ALA A 269 -23.79 6.09 0.93
C ALA A 269 -24.47 4.76 0.61
N MET A 270 -24.76 3.90 1.59
CA MET A 270 -25.52 2.66 1.36
C MET A 270 -27.00 2.94 1.01
N LYS A 271 -27.67 3.89 1.70
CA LYS A 271 -29.03 4.35 1.30
C LYS A 271 -29.02 4.84 -0.15
N MET A 272 -28.05 5.71 -0.48
CA MET A 272 -27.92 6.27 -1.82
C MET A 272 -27.63 5.19 -2.88
N ARG A 273 -26.73 4.22 -2.60
CA ARG A 273 -26.42 3.08 -3.48
C ARG A 273 -27.64 2.20 -3.78
N SER A 274 -28.54 2.03 -2.80
CA SER A 274 -29.80 1.31 -3.00
C SER A 274 -30.67 2.00 -4.07
N TRP A 275 -30.85 3.32 -3.96
CA TRP A 275 -31.57 4.10 -4.96
C TRP A 275 -30.83 4.15 -6.31
N MET A 276 -29.51 4.29 -6.33
CA MET A 276 -28.71 4.25 -7.57
C MET A 276 -28.96 2.95 -8.35
N LYS A 277 -29.06 1.81 -7.65
CA LYS A 277 -29.42 0.52 -8.26
C LYS A 277 -30.86 0.50 -8.77
N GLN A 278 -31.82 1.02 -8.01
CA GLN A 278 -33.23 1.10 -8.42
C GLN A 278 -33.44 2.01 -9.64
N HIS A 279 -32.67 3.08 -9.75
CA HIS A 279 -32.80 4.07 -10.82
C HIS A 279 -31.79 3.87 -11.97
N SER A 280 -30.94 2.84 -11.95
CA SER A 280 -29.82 2.64 -12.89
C SER A 280 -28.99 3.93 -13.08
N ALA A 281 -28.23 4.29 -12.04
CA ALA A 281 -27.40 5.49 -11.97
C ALA A 281 -25.95 5.18 -11.57
N ASP A 282 -25.02 5.86 -12.22
CA ASP A 282 -23.56 5.65 -12.10
C ASP A 282 -22.99 6.37 -10.88
N VAL A 283 -23.53 7.55 -10.55
CA VAL A 283 -23.16 8.38 -9.40
C VAL A 283 -24.41 8.87 -8.67
N GLY A 284 -24.39 8.83 -7.34
CA GLY A 284 -25.35 9.49 -6.48
C GLY A 284 -24.77 10.78 -5.92
N ILE A 285 -25.53 11.87 -6.00
CA ILE A 285 -25.25 13.14 -5.30
C ILE A 285 -26.37 13.38 -4.29
N TYR A 286 -26.00 13.65 -3.05
CA TYR A 286 -26.89 14.21 -2.04
C TYR A 286 -26.21 15.39 -1.35
N ALA A 287 -27.00 16.27 -0.76
CA ALA A 287 -26.48 17.40 0.01
C ALA A 287 -27.32 17.65 1.26
N THR A 288 -26.71 18.28 2.26
CA THR A 288 -27.39 18.79 3.46
C THR A 288 -27.20 20.30 3.54
N LEU A 289 -28.23 21.02 3.97
CA LEU A 289 -28.21 22.47 4.17
C LEU A 289 -27.74 22.78 5.60
N ASP A 290 -26.83 23.74 5.78
CA ASP A 290 -26.46 24.17 7.12
C ASP A 290 -27.63 24.86 7.84
N ALA A 291 -27.63 24.84 9.17
CA ALA A 291 -28.75 25.36 9.98
C ALA A 291 -28.97 26.89 9.85
N ALA A 292 -28.12 27.59 9.08
CA ALA A 292 -28.23 29.01 8.76
C ALA A 292 -28.72 29.27 7.32
N GLY A 293 -28.87 28.25 6.47
CA GLY A 293 -29.20 28.41 5.06
C GLY A 293 -28.08 29.05 4.22
N ARG A 294 -26.83 29.01 4.72
CA ARG A 294 -25.64 29.65 4.14
C ARG A 294 -24.93 28.73 3.17
N LEU A 295 -24.66 27.49 3.59
CA LEU A 295 -23.93 26.48 2.80
C LEU A 295 -24.74 25.22 2.58
N MET A 296 -24.38 24.51 1.50
CA MET A 296 -24.67 23.09 1.31
C MET A 296 -23.39 22.27 1.48
N GLU A 297 -23.46 21.20 2.29
CA GLU A 297 -22.47 20.13 2.32
C GLU A 297 -22.88 19.06 1.30
N PHE A 298 -22.08 18.90 0.25
CA PHE A 298 -22.24 17.91 -0.80
C PHE A 298 -21.49 16.63 -0.48
N HIS A 299 -22.11 15.50 -0.81
CA HIS A 299 -21.49 14.18 -0.78
C HIS A 299 -21.70 13.46 -2.11
N ALA A 300 -20.64 12.83 -2.60
CA ALA A 300 -20.69 11.98 -3.77
C ALA A 300 -20.61 10.49 -3.39
N VAL A 301 -21.42 9.69 -4.07
CA VAL A 301 -21.54 8.25 -3.86
C VAL A 301 -21.31 7.54 -5.18
N ARG A 302 -20.24 6.74 -5.25
CA ARG A 302 -19.96 5.84 -6.37
C ARG A 302 -20.88 4.61 -6.29
N ALA A 303 -21.22 4.00 -7.42
CA ALA A 303 -21.82 2.67 -7.44
C ALA A 303 -20.98 1.65 -6.64
N ALA A 304 -21.61 0.57 -6.17
CA ALA A 304 -20.93 -0.46 -5.39
C ALA A 304 -20.27 -1.50 -6.30
N LEU A 305 -18.95 -1.36 -6.52
CA LEU A 305 -18.12 -2.50 -6.93
C LEU A 305 -17.84 -3.35 -5.67
N PRO A 306 -18.17 -4.67 -5.67
CA PRO A 306 -17.77 -5.56 -4.59
C PRO A 306 -16.24 -5.67 -4.53
N ASN A 307 -15.66 -5.44 -3.35
CA ASN A 307 -14.21 -5.50 -3.12
C ASN A 307 -13.38 -4.61 -4.08
N ASP A 308 -13.61 -3.30 -4.08
CA ASP A 308 -12.74 -2.33 -4.76
C ASP A 308 -11.78 -1.58 -3.80
N PRO A 309 -10.61 -2.15 -3.47
CA PRO A 309 -9.55 -1.43 -2.76
C PRO A 309 -8.83 -0.38 -3.65
N ARG A 310 -9.15 -0.30 -4.94
CA ARG A 310 -8.62 0.70 -5.88
C ARG A 310 -9.41 2.02 -5.85
N SER A 311 -10.47 2.12 -5.03
CA SER A 311 -11.19 3.37 -4.67
C SER A 311 -10.34 4.36 -3.82
N SER A 312 -9.03 4.42 -4.05
CA SER A 312 -8.07 5.29 -3.36
C SER A 312 -8.16 6.78 -3.73
N PHE A 313 -9.00 7.17 -4.69
CA PHE A 313 -9.22 8.58 -5.05
C PHE A 313 -10.32 9.22 -4.20
N LEU A 314 -11.59 8.82 -4.35
CA LEU A 314 -12.67 9.36 -3.51
C LEU A 314 -13.32 8.24 -2.70
N LYS A 315 -13.22 8.32 -1.37
CA LYS A 315 -13.98 7.49 -0.43
C LYS A 315 -15.47 7.85 -0.52
N ALA A 316 -16.34 6.91 -0.14
CA ALA A 316 -17.76 7.20 0.01
C ALA A 316 -17.97 8.28 1.07
N GLY A 317 -18.75 9.32 0.74
CA GLY A 317 -19.05 10.41 1.66
C GLY A 317 -18.03 11.55 1.73
N SER A 318 -17.03 11.62 0.82
CA SER A 318 -16.15 12.80 0.66
C SER A 318 -16.97 14.10 0.66
N ARG A 319 -16.71 14.95 1.65
CA ARG A 319 -17.42 16.22 1.88
C ARG A 319 -16.91 17.31 0.94
N PHE A 320 -17.82 18.16 0.47
CA PHE A 320 -17.48 19.36 -0.29
C PHE A 320 -18.50 20.47 -0.05
N TYR A 321 -18.03 21.66 0.29
CA TYR A 321 -18.86 22.76 0.78
C TYR A 321 -18.98 23.87 -0.27
N LEU A 322 -20.20 24.25 -0.62
CA LEU A 322 -20.47 25.41 -1.48
C LEU A 322 -21.57 26.29 -0.87
N PRO A 323 -21.53 27.63 -1.04
CA PRO A 323 -22.61 28.49 -0.62
C PRO A 323 -23.85 28.31 -1.51
N VAL A 324 -25.02 28.54 -0.93
CA VAL A 324 -26.32 28.48 -1.64
C VAL A 324 -26.36 29.49 -2.80
N ASP A 325 -25.80 30.69 -2.60
CA ASP A 325 -25.54 31.64 -3.69
C ASP A 325 -24.30 31.20 -4.52
N MET A 326 -24.54 30.31 -5.48
CA MET A 326 -23.49 29.81 -6.36
C MET A 326 -23.12 30.81 -7.46
N LYS A 327 -21.92 31.37 -7.37
CA LYS A 327 -21.21 32.07 -8.45
C LYS A 327 -20.70 31.10 -9.52
N GLU A 328 -20.20 31.63 -10.63
CA GLU A 328 -19.74 30.82 -11.77
C GLU A 328 -18.64 29.81 -11.37
N GLU A 329 -17.69 30.22 -10.53
CA GLU A 329 -16.63 29.37 -10.00
C GLU A 329 -17.17 28.24 -9.11
N HIS A 330 -18.19 28.55 -8.30
CA HIS A 330 -18.88 27.55 -7.45
C HIS A 330 -19.63 26.52 -8.32
N ARG A 331 -20.25 26.97 -9.41
CA ARG A 331 -20.97 26.10 -10.37
C ARG A 331 -19.99 25.23 -11.17
N ALA A 332 -18.84 25.76 -11.57
CA ALA A 332 -17.77 24.97 -12.19
C ALA A 332 -17.24 23.89 -11.23
N LEU A 333 -17.02 24.24 -9.97
CA LEU A 333 -16.61 23.30 -8.92
C LEU A 333 -17.65 22.19 -8.67
N LEU A 334 -18.96 22.50 -8.67
CA LEU A 334 -20.01 21.47 -8.52
C LEU A 334 -20.02 20.46 -9.69
N LYS A 335 -19.77 20.92 -10.92
CA LYS A 335 -19.61 20.04 -12.10
C LYS A 335 -18.39 19.14 -11.95
N ILE A 336 -17.25 19.73 -11.57
CA ILE A 336 -15.99 19.01 -11.32
C ILE A 336 -16.17 17.95 -10.22
N PHE A 337 -16.84 18.30 -9.11
CA PHE A 337 -17.15 17.40 -8.00
C PHE A 337 -17.96 16.18 -8.46
N THR A 338 -19.00 16.43 -9.27
CA THR A 338 -19.88 15.38 -9.79
C THR A 338 -19.17 14.47 -10.80
N ILE A 339 -18.34 15.03 -11.68
CA ILE A 339 -17.64 14.27 -12.72
C ILE A 339 -16.49 13.43 -12.14
N ALA A 340 -15.72 13.97 -11.20
CA ALA A 340 -14.64 13.21 -10.54
C ALA A 340 -15.14 11.99 -9.74
N ALA A 341 -16.42 11.98 -9.36
CA ALA A 341 -17.08 10.84 -8.73
C ALA A 341 -17.48 9.72 -9.71
N ILE A 342 -17.39 9.91 -11.02
CA ILE A 342 -17.72 8.87 -12.02
C ILE A 342 -16.66 7.75 -12.01
N VAL A 343 -17.10 6.52 -12.29
CA VAL A 343 -16.28 5.32 -12.50
C VAL A 343 -16.44 4.89 -13.98
N PRO A 344 -15.38 4.81 -14.80
CA PRO A 344 -15.48 4.55 -16.22
C PRO A 344 -15.62 3.07 -16.58
N THR A 345 -16.76 2.51 -16.17
CA THR A 345 -17.28 1.25 -16.70
C THR A 345 -17.72 1.33 -18.17
N ARG A 346 -17.86 2.54 -18.74
CA ARG A 346 -18.33 2.78 -20.12
C ARG A 346 -17.51 3.86 -20.85
N LEU A 347 -17.56 3.86 -22.19
CA LEU A 347 -16.81 4.79 -23.03
C LEU A 347 -17.25 6.26 -22.85
N GLU A 348 -18.53 6.52 -22.57
CA GLU A 348 -19.04 7.85 -22.29
C GLU A 348 -18.42 8.43 -21.01
N HIS A 349 -18.20 7.58 -20.01
CA HIS A 349 -17.53 7.96 -18.77
C HIS A 349 -16.05 8.27 -19.01
N GLU A 350 -15.35 7.47 -19.85
CA GLU A 350 -13.99 7.77 -20.28
C GLU A 350 -13.88 9.13 -20.96
N GLN A 351 -14.80 9.41 -21.90
CA GLN A 351 -14.83 10.65 -22.64
C GLN A 351 -15.06 11.83 -21.71
N LEU A 352 -16.05 11.75 -20.82
CA LEU A 352 -16.34 12.80 -19.84
C LEU A 352 -15.17 13.04 -18.89
N LEU A 353 -14.55 11.98 -18.34
CA LEU A 353 -13.39 12.09 -17.46
C LEU A 353 -12.14 12.61 -18.18
N ARG A 354 -11.80 12.13 -19.38
CA ARG A 354 -10.57 12.53 -20.09
C ARG A 354 -10.66 13.89 -20.78
N LEU A 355 -11.83 14.25 -21.30
CA LEU A 355 -12.02 15.44 -22.14
C LEU A 355 -12.50 16.65 -21.33
N PHE A 356 -13.40 16.47 -20.36
CA PHE A 356 -13.95 17.58 -19.57
C PHE A 356 -13.13 17.88 -18.30
N LEU A 357 -12.74 16.85 -17.53
CA LEU A 357 -12.18 17.07 -16.20
C LEU A 357 -10.85 17.85 -16.21
N PRO A 358 -9.81 17.52 -17.03
CA PRO A 358 -8.54 18.25 -16.96
C PRO A 358 -8.65 19.73 -17.38
N PRO A 359 -9.38 20.11 -18.46
CA PRO A 359 -9.62 21.52 -18.78
C PRO A 359 -10.37 22.28 -17.68
N ALA A 360 -11.46 21.72 -17.13
CA ALA A 360 -12.25 22.37 -16.09
C ALA A 360 -11.43 22.59 -14.79
N VAL A 361 -10.60 21.60 -14.43
CA VAL A 361 -9.68 21.71 -13.29
C VAL A 361 -8.59 22.76 -13.52
N GLN A 362 -8.09 22.88 -14.75
CA GLN A 362 -7.12 23.91 -15.12
C GLN A 362 -7.73 25.32 -15.07
N GLU A 363 -8.99 25.48 -15.50
CA GLU A 363 -9.75 26.73 -15.48
C GLU A 363 -9.95 27.26 -14.06
N VAL A 364 -10.47 26.43 -13.14
CA VAL A 364 -10.72 26.85 -11.75
C VAL A 364 -9.48 26.88 -10.86
N PHE A 365 -8.31 26.38 -11.31
CA PHE A 365 -7.16 26.12 -10.44
C PHE A 365 -6.73 27.32 -9.59
N SER A 366 -6.59 28.49 -10.20
CA SER A 366 -6.12 29.71 -9.53
C SER A 366 -7.08 30.27 -8.47
N TYR A 367 -8.33 29.82 -8.48
CA TYR A 367 -9.36 30.08 -7.48
C TYR A 367 -9.38 28.96 -6.44
N ALA A 368 -9.52 27.70 -6.88
CA ALA A 368 -9.77 26.54 -6.04
C ALA A 368 -8.58 26.07 -5.18
N ILE A 369 -7.35 26.47 -5.53
CA ILE A 369 -6.15 26.24 -4.71
C ILE A 369 -6.10 27.10 -3.43
N LYS A 370 -7.01 28.08 -3.30
CA LYS A 370 -7.06 29.02 -2.15
C LYS A 370 -8.21 28.66 -1.21
N PRO A 371 -8.07 28.89 0.11
CA PRO A 371 -9.17 28.71 1.05
C PRO A 371 -10.36 29.62 0.68
N MET A 372 -11.55 29.03 0.54
CA MET A 372 -12.74 29.74 0.05
C MET A 372 -13.30 30.69 1.12
N VAL A 373 -13.51 31.96 0.74
CA VAL A 373 -14.02 33.00 1.63
C VAL A 373 -15.48 32.71 2.02
N GLY A 374 -15.79 32.78 3.32
CA GLY A 374 -17.12 32.52 3.87
C GLY A 374 -17.32 31.10 4.43
N LEU A 375 -16.35 30.21 4.20
CA LEU A 375 -16.25 28.91 4.86
C LEU A 375 -15.40 29.02 6.14
N ASN A 376 -15.61 28.11 7.10
CA ASN A 376 -14.77 27.94 8.28
C ASN A 376 -13.49 27.12 7.96
N ALA A 377 -12.56 26.97 8.90
CA ALA A 377 -11.28 26.29 8.64
C ALA A 377 -11.42 24.81 8.21
N GLU A 378 -12.34 24.05 8.80
CA GLU A 378 -12.60 22.66 8.43
C GLU A 378 -13.32 22.56 7.08
N GLU A 379 -14.33 23.40 6.85
CA GLU A 379 -15.03 23.52 5.56
C GLU A 379 -14.03 23.86 4.42
N GLN A 380 -13.09 24.78 4.66
CA GLN A 380 -12.01 25.11 3.73
C GLN A 380 -11.04 23.94 3.53
N ALA A 381 -10.65 23.24 4.60
CA ALA A 381 -9.70 22.14 4.55
C ALA A 381 -10.24 20.93 3.77
N ALA A 382 -11.52 20.59 3.96
CA ALA A 382 -12.21 19.54 3.20
C ALA A 382 -12.25 19.89 1.71
N ASN A 383 -12.55 21.13 1.35
CA ASN A 383 -12.54 21.60 -0.05
C ASN A 383 -11.15 21.51 -0.69
N LEU A 384 -10.08 21.88 0.02
CA LEU A 384 -8.70 21.80 -0.48
C LEU A 384 -8.24 20.34 -0.62
N ALA A 385 -8.60 19.47 0.33
CA ALA A 385 -8.35 18.03 0.27
C ALA A 385 -9.06 17.38 -0.93
N TYR A 386 -10.33 17.75 -1.17
CA TYR A 386 -11.07 17.33 -2.35
C TYR A 386 -10.41 17.83 -3.64
N PHE A 387 -10.00 19.10 -3.69
CA PHE A 387 -9.37 19.66 -4.88
C PHE A 387 -8.01 19.01 -5.19
N GLY A 388 -7.16 18.76 -4.19
CA GLY A 388 -5.91 18.01 -4.37
C GLY A 388 -6.12 16.59 -4.91
N THR A 389 -7.23 15.95 -4.51
CA THR A 389 -7.66 14.65 -5.04
C THR A 389 -8.04 14.74 -6.51
N VAL A 390 -8.82 15.75 -6.89
CA VAL A 390 -9.23 15.97 -8.28
C VAL A 390 -8.05 16.33 -9.18
N VAL A 391 -7.13 17.20 -8.73
CA VAL A 391 -5.90 17.53 -9.45
C VAL A 391 -5.03 16.27 -9.65
N SER A 392 -4.96 15.40 -8.64
CA SER A 392 -4.30 14.09 -8.76
C SER A 392 -4.95 13.22 -9.85
N LEU A 393 -6.28 13.10 -9.85
CA LEU A 393 -7.04 12.31 -10.84
C LEU A 393 -6.85 12.86 -12.27
N ALA A 394 -7.00 14.17 -12.46
CA ALA A 394 -6.77 14.84 -13.74
C ALA A 394 -5.34 14.61 -14.26
N GLY A 395 -4.34 14.65 -13.39
CA GLY A 395 -2.93 14.39 -13.71
C GLY A 395 -2.60 12.94 -14.07
N VAL A 396 -3.43 11.95 -13.71
CA VAL A 396 -3.29 10.56 -14.20
C VAL A 396 -4.05 10.37 -15.52
N LEU A 397 -5.18 11.05 -15.71
CA LEU A 397 -5.97 11.03 -16.95
C LEU A 397 -5.26 11.72 -18.13
N LYS A 398 -4.62 12.86 -17.87
CA LYS A 398 -3.89 13.68 -18.87
C LYS A 398 -2.68 14.38 -18.20
N PRO A 399 -1.54 13.69 -18.06
CA PRO A 399 -0.38 14.24 -17.38
C PRO A 399 0.16 15.52 -18.05
N THR A 400 0.24 16.62 -17.29
CA THR A 400 0.96 17.84 -17.68
C THR A 400 2.40 17.83 -17.16
N GLY A 401 2.65 17.10 -16.08
CA GLY A 401 3.94 17.00 -15.40
C GLY A 401 4.04 17.85 -14.12
N GLU A 402 3.20 18.88 -13.99
CA GLU A 402 3.09 19.71 -12.78
C GLU A 402 2.01 19.20 -11.81
N ASP A 403 1.11 18.34 -12.27
CA ASP A 403 -0.13 17.94 -11.57
C ASP A 403 0.14 17.42 -10.15
N ARG A 404 1.23 16.67 -9.97
CA ARG A 404 1.65 16.12 -8.67
C ARG A 404 2.13 17.18 -7.68
N ALA A 405 2.79 18.23 -8.18
CA ALA A 405 3.20 19.36 -7.36
C ALA A 405 1.99 20.20 -6.94
N ARG A 406 1.09 20.49 -7.89
CA ARG A 406 -0.18 21.19 -7.66
C ARG A 406 -1.12 20.43 -6.71
N ALA A 407 -1.15 19.10 -6.79
CA ALA A 407 -1.87 18.27 -5.82
C ALA A 407 -1.22 18.30 -4.42
N SER A 408 0.12 18.28 -4.35
CA SER A 408 0.83 18.40 -3.07
C SER A 408 0.58 19.76 -2.42
N GLU A 409 0.60 20.85 -3.20
CA GLU A 409 0.25 22.21 -2.76
C GLU A 409 -1.17 22.27 -2.16
N ALA A 410 -2.17 21.67 -2.83
CA ALA A 410 -3.54 21.61 -2.32
C ALA A 410 -3.67 20.80 -1.02
N TYR A 411 -2.97 19.66 -0.91
CA TYR A 411 -2.97 18.84 0.31
C TYR A 411 -2.20 19.51 1.46
N GLU A 412 -1.07 20.17 1.20
CA GLU A 412 -0.35 20.96 2.21
C GLU A 412 -1.19 22.15 2.69
N ALA A 413 -1.89 22.84 1.78
CA ALA A 413 -2.84 23.90 2.13
C ALA A 413 -4.02 23.37 2.97
N ALA A 414 -4.52 22.16 2.69
CA ALA A 414 -5.54 21.51 3.50
C ALA A 414 -5.04 21.18 4.92
N LEU A 415 -3.86 20.55 5.06
CA LEU A 415 -3.29 20.18 6.36
C LEU A 415 -3.00 21.38 7.26
N ASN A 416 -2.61 22.52 6.69
CA ASN A 416 -2.43 23.78 7.43
C ASN A 416 -3.71 24.31 8.10
N LEU A 417 -4.89 23.81 7.71
CA LEU A 417 -6.20 24.17 8.26
C LEU A 417 -6.89 23.01 9.01
N MET A 418 -6.29 21.82 9.02
CA MET A 418 -6.95 20.57 9.41
C MET A 418 -6.37 19.98 10.71
N PRO A 419 -7.15 19.87 11.80
CA PRO A 419 -6.69 19.20 13.02
C PRO A 419 -6.56 17.67 12.79
N PRO A 420 -5.71 16.96 13.55
CA PRO A 420 -5.57 15.51 13.46
C PRO A 420 -6.86 14.69 13.66
N THR A 421 -7.86 15.29 14.29
CA THR A 421 -9.19 14.71 14.54
C THR A 421 -10.17 14.84 13.36
N ALA A 422 -9.81 15.52 12.27
CA ALA A 422 -10.70 15.70 11.13
C ALA A 422 -10.81 14.41 10.28
N PRO A 423 -12.00 14.05 9.75
CA PRO A 423 -12.21 12.83 8.96
C PRO A 423 -11.24 12.64 7.79
N GLU A 424 -10.85 13.73 7.14
CA GLU A 424 -9.95 13.72 5.98
C GLU A 424 -8.46 13.62 6.35
N TYR A 425 -8.05 13.90 7.60
CA TYR A 425 -6.64 14.12 7.97
C TYR A 425 -5.73 12.93 7.63
N VAL A 426 -6.18 11.72 7.99
CA VAL A 426 -5.46 10.46 7.71
C VAL A 426 -5.36 10.21 6.21
N PHE A 427 -6.42 10.51 5.45
CA PHE A 427 -6.44 10.37 4.00
C PHE A 427 -5.49 11.38 3.33
N VAL A 428 -5.54 12.66 3.72
CA VAL A 428 -4.71 13.72 3.12
C VAL A 428 -3.23 13.45 3.33
N ASN A 429 -2.82 13.12 4.57
CA ASN A 429 -1.42 12.77 4.86
C ASN A 429 -0.96 11.55 4.05
N ARG A 430 -1.81 10.52 3.90
CA ARG A 430 -1.52 9.35 3.05
C ARG A 430 -1.33 9.71 1.58
N GLN A 431 -2.15 10.58 1.01
CA GLN A 431 -1.99 11.01 -0.39
C GLN A 431 -0.76 11.90 -0.58
N LEU A 432 -0.49 12.80 0.37
CA LEU A 432 0.68 13.68 0.35
C LEU A 432 1.99 12.88 0.45
N GLY A 433 2.07 11.92 1.37
CA GLY A 433 3.21 11.01 1.52
C GLY A 433 3.46 10.18 0.26
N LEU A 434 2.39 9.69 -0.40
CA LEU A 434 2.50 9.01 -1.70
C LEU A 434 3.09 9.93 -2.79
N LEU A 435 2.64 11.18 -2.87
CA LEU A 435 3.18 12.16 -3.83
C LEU A 435 4.64 12.51 -3.54
N HIS A 436 5.01 12.64 -2.26
CA HIS A 436 6.39 12.84 -1.82
C HIS A 436 7.28 11.63 -2.17
N GLN A 437 6.86 10.40 -1.84
CA GLN A 437 7.56 9.17 -2.20
C GLN A 437 7.80 9.09 -3.71
N ILE A 438 6.77 9.30 -4.53
CA ILE A 438 6.88 9.25 -6.00
C ILE A 438 7.84 10.33 -6.54
N ALA A 439 7.86 11.53 -5.95
CA ALA A 439 8.79 12.59 -6.32
C ALA A 439 10.24 12.26 -5.92
N ALA A 440 10.43 11.68 -4.73
CA ALA A 440 11.72 11.29 -4.17
C ALA A 440 12.34 10.06 -4.84
N GLU A 441 11.51 9.08 -5.23
CA GLU A 441 11.92 7.96 -6.09
C GLU A 441 12.41 8.45 -7.45
N LYS A 442 11.66 9.33 -8.13
CA LYS A 442 12.06 9.90 -9.43
C LYS A 442 13.37 10.68 -9.37
N LYS A 443 13.68 11.32 -8.23
CA LYS A 443 14.89 12.13 -8.02
C LYS A 443 16.07 11.36 -7.40
N GLN A 444 15.87 10.11 -6.96
CA GLN A 444 16.80 9.38 -6.08
C GLN A 444 17.15 10.15 -4.78
N ASP A 445 16.25 11.04 -4.33
CA ASP A 445 16.41 11.89 -3.16
C ASP A 445 16.02 11.13 -1.87
N ILE A 446 16.91 11.08 -0.89
CA ILE A 446 16.67 10.43 0.42
C ILE A 446 15.92 11.36 1.38
N GLN A 447 16.11 12.68 1.31
CA GLN A 447 15.40 13.63 2.17
C GLN A 447 13.92 13.71 1.77
N GLY A 448 13.62 13.67 0.47
CA GLY A 448 12.25 13.52 -0.04
C GLY A 448 11.57 12.21 0.40
N LEU A 449 12.33 11.12 0.60
CA LEU A 449 11.80 9.89 1.19
C LEU A 449 11.51 10.07 2.69
N LYS A 450 12.41 10.73 3.45
CA LYS A 450 12.14 11.03 4.87
C LYS A 450 10.91 11.93 5.07
N LYS A 451 10.68 12.94 4.21
CA LYS A 451 9.43 13.72 4.23
C LYS A 451 8.18 12.87 3.92
N ALA A 452 8.32 11.83 3.09
CA ALA A 452 7.23 10.87 2.86
C ALA A 452 6.97 10.00 4.11
N GLU A 453 8.02 9.52 4.79
CA GLU A 453 7.89 8.82 6.08
C GLU A 453 7.23 9.70 7.15
N GLU A 454 7.68 10.95 7.32
CA GLU A 454 7.12 11.92 8.27
C GLU A 454 5.60 12.12 8.07
N THR A 455 5.14 12.23 6.82
CA THR A 455 3.71 12.36 6.51
C THR A 455 2.92 11.06 6.75
N PHE A 456 3.49 9.89 6.49
CA PHE A 456 2.85 8.62 6.87
C PHE A 456 2.83 8.40 8.40
N VAL A 457 3.83 8.87 9.13
CA VAL A 457 3.88 8.83 10.60
C VAL A 457 2.85 9.80 11.22
N ALA A 458 2.66 10.98 10.64
CA ALA A 458 1.58 11.90 11.05
C ALA A 458 0.19 11.27 10.86
N ALA A 459 -0.03 10.56 9.75
CA ALA A 459 -1.26 9.80 9.53
C ALA A 459 -1.45 8.69 10.57
N VAL A 460 -0.44 7.82 10.78
CA VAL A 460 -0.60 6.62 11.62
C VAL A 460 -0.77 6.94 13.11
N SER A 461 -0.17 8.04 13.59
CA SER A 461 -0.40 8.58 14.95
C SER A 461 -1.85 9.02 15.21
N SER A 462 -2.65 9.17 14.15
CA SER A 462 -4.07 9.57 14.20
C SER A 462 -5.03 8.41 13.93
N VAL A 463 -4.53 7.15 13.97
CA VAL A 463 -5.32 5.94 13.72
C VAL A 463 -5.14 4.95 14.87
N SER A 464 -6.23 4.55 15.51
CA SER A 464 -6.20 3.48 16.53
C SER A 464 -6.06 2.10 15.86
N PRO A 465 -5.04 1.28 16.22
CA PRO A 465 -4.77 -0.01 15.59
C PRO A 465 -5.79 -1.10 15.94
N SER A 466 -6.53 -0.95 17.05
CA SER A 466 -7.62 -1.87 17.42
C SER A 466 -8.93 -1.54 16.73
N VAL A 467 -9.16 -0.26 16.42
CA VAL A 467 -10.44 0.24 15.87
C VAL A 467 -10.42 0.40 14.35
N GLN A 468 -9.25 0.65 13.74
CA GLN A 468 -9.08 0.78 12.28
C GLN A 468 -7.87 -0.03 11.78
N PRO A 469 -7.83 -1.36 11.98
CA PRO A 469 -6.67 -2.20 11.70
C PRO A 469 -6.20 -2.14 10.23
N GLU A 470 -7.13 -2.13 9.26
CA GLU A 470 -6.76 -2.03 7.83
C GLU A 470 -6.03 -0.72 7.51
N THR A 471 -6.57 0.42 7.98
CA THR A 471 -5.99 1.74 7.69
C THR A 471 -4.66 1.94 8.39
N TRP A 472 -4.52 1.45 9.63
CA TRP A 472 -3.24 1.46 10.35
C TRP A 472 -2.20 0.57 9.65
N GLY A 473 -2.60 -0.63 9.21
CA GLY A 473 -1.75 -1.56 8.45
C GLY A 473 -1.30 -1.00 7.10
N ASP A 474 -2.19 -0.39 6.32
CA ASP A 474 -1.84 0.26 5.03
C ASP A 474 -0.83 1.42 5.20
N LEU A 475 -0.88 2.12 6.33
CA LEU A 475 0.10 3.17 6.67
C LEU A 475 1.45 2.57 7.11
N LYS A 476 1.44 1.50 7.90
CA LYS A 476 2.67 0.76 8.27
C LYS A 476 3.36 0.14 7.05
N ILE A 477 2.61 -0.43 6.10
CA ILE A 477 3.11 -0.89 4.79
C ILE A 477 3.77 0.25 4.00
N ARG A 478 3.24 1.48 4.08
CA ARG A 478 3.81 2.66 3.40
C ARG A 478 5.12 3.12 4.04
N ILE A 479 5.17 3.13 5.38
CA ILE A 479 6.41 3.38 6.13
C ILE A 479 7.47 2.31 5.78
N GLY A 480 7.09 1.02 5.75
CA GLY A 480 7.97 -0.07 5.33
C GLY A 480 8.50 0.08 3.89
N ASN A 481 7.64 0.44 2.93
CA ASN A 481 8.06 0.69 1.55
C ASN A 481 9.04 1.88 1.45
N VAL A 482 8.78 2.98 2.14
CA VAL A 482 9.67 4.15 2.14
C VAL A 482 11.02 3.82 2.78
N ARG A 483 11.03 3.18 3.96
CA ARG A 483 12.25 2.74 4.66
C ARG A 483 13.06 1.77 3.83
N GLN A 484 12.41 0.80 3.19
CA GLN A 484 13.07 -0.12 2.27
C GLN A 484 13.74 0.64 1.12
N LYS A 485 13.11 1.69 0.56
CA LYS A 485 13.74 2.52 -0.50
C LYS A 485 14.79 3.52 0.01
N ILE A 486 14.92 3.70 1.31
CA ILE A 486 16.11 4.29 1.94
C ILE A 486 17.19 3.20 2.05
N ALA A 487 16.87 2.03 2.59
CA ALA A 487 17.77 0.89 2.77
C ALA A 487 18.45 0.43 1.46
N SER A 488 17.71 0.26 0.36
CA SER A 488 18.30 -0.09 -0.95
C SER A 488 19.24 0.99 -1.53
N ARG A 489 19.37 2.16 -0.89
CA ARG A 489 20.27 3.26 -1.29
C ARG A 489 21.40 3.51 -0.30
N THR A 490 21.17 3.29 0.99
CA THR A 490 22.19 3.44 2.04
C THR A 490 23.03 2.18 2.19
N GLY A 491 22.45 1.00 1.95
CA GLY A 491 23.06 -0.30 2.25
C GLY A 491 23.12 -0.62 3.75
N ASN A 492 22.54 0.21 4.61
CA ASN A 492 22.62 0.05 6.07
C ASN A 492 21.68 -1.05 6.56
N GLY A 493 22.19 -2.00 7.34
CA GLY A 493 21.40 -3.04 7.99
C GLY A 493 20.32 -2.48 8.91
N GLU A 494 20.56 -1.35 9.58
CA GLU A 494 19.55 -0.69 10.42
C GLU A 494 18.34 -0.19 9.61
N ASP A 495 18.56 0.34 8.41
CA ASP A 495 17.47 0.80 7.53
C ASP A 495 16.65 -0.41 7.01
N PHE A 496 17.31 -1.54 6.72
CA PHE A 496 16.62 -2.79 6.37
C PHE A 496 15.82 -3.35 7.55
N ALA A 497 16.39 -3.40 8.76
CA ALA A 497 15.68 -3.82 9.97
C ALA A 497 14.47 -2.92 10.26
N SER A 498 14.65 -1.60 10.20
CA SER A 498 13.60 -0.60 10.39
C SER A 498 12.45 -0.72 9.37
N ALA A 499 12.75 -1.17 8.14
CA ALA A 499 11.74 -1.51 7.15
C ALA A 499 11.02 -2.83 7.47
N MET A 500 11.76 -3.89 7.86
CA MET A 500 11.19 -5.18 8.24
C MET A 500 10.25 -5.05 9.44
N THR A 501 10.62 -4.28 10.48
CA THR A 501 9.76 -3.99 11.63
C THR A 501 8.44 -3.34 11.20
N ALA A 502 8.47 -2.36 10.29
CA ALA A 502 7.23 -1.71 9.82
C ALA A 502 6.27 -2.66 9.08
N TYR A 503 6.79 -3.67 8.37
CA TYR A 503 5.94 -4.72 7.79
C TYR A 503 5.45 -5.73 8.85
N ARG A 504 6.28 -6.13 9.81
CA ARG A 504 5.86 -7.00 10.95
C ARG A 504 4.76 -6.34 11.77
N GLU A 505 4.90 -5.06 12.09
CA GLU A 505 3.86 -4.26 12.75
C GLU A 505 2.54 -4.36 12.01
N ALA A 506 2.53 -4.15 10.68
CA ALA A 506 1.33 -4.26 9.85
C ALA A 506 0.71 -5.68 9.92
N LEU A 507 1.51 -6.73 9.82
CA LEU A 507 1.06 -8.12 9.91
C LEU A 507 0.41 -8.43 11.28
N GLY A 508 0.92 -7.83 12.36
CA GLY A 508 0.36 -7.96 13.72
C GLY A 508 -1.04 -7.35 13.93
N ARG A 509 -1.61 -6.64 12.93
CA ARG A 509 -3.00 -6.14 12.96
C ARG A 509 -3.82 -6.57 11.72
N LEU A 510 -3.19 -6.93 10.61
CA LEU A 510 -3.84 -7.34 9.37
C LEU A 510 -4.14 -8.86 9.35
N LYS A 511 -5.30 -9.29 9.85
CA LYS A 511 -5.73 -10.71 9.73
C LYS A 511 -6.01 -11.10 8.26
N PRO A 512 -5.44 -12.20 7.71
CA PRO A 512 -5.60 -12.59 6.30
C PRO A 512 -7.02 -12.97 5.89
N SER A 513 -7.82 -13.49 6.83
CA SER A 513 -9.23 -13.85 6.63
C SER A 513 -10.12 -12.67 6.23
N VAL A 514 -9.72 -11.45 6.60
CA VAL A 514 -10.45 -10.19 6.35
C VAL A 514 -9.69 -9.30 5.36
N HIS A 515 -8.39 -9.10 5.58
CA HIS A 515 -7.57 -8.08 4.91
C HIS A 515 -6.63 -8.64 3.83
N ILE A 516 -7.01 -9.72 3.15
CA ILE A 516 -6.11 -10.54 2.31
C ILE A 516 -5.18 -9.77 1.36
N GLU A 517 -5.64 -8.74 0.65
CA GLU A 517 -4.76 -7.93 -0.22
C GLU A 517 -3.70 -7.17 0.59
N LYS A 518 -4.07 -6.60 1.74
CA LYS A 518 -3.17 -5.82 2.62
C LYS A 518 -2.20 -6.73 3.39
N TRP A 519 -2.65 -7.91 3.80
CA TRP A 519 -1.78 -8.90 4.40
C TRP A 519 -0.73 -9.40 3.39
N ALA A 520 -1.14 -9.70 2.15
CA ALA A 520 -0.22 -10.03 1.06
C ALA A 520 0.76 -8.88 0.76
N ASP A 521 0.28 -7.63 0.69
CA ASP A 521 1.15 -6.43 0.56
C ASP A 521 2.27 -6.40 1.61
N ALA A 522 1.95 -6.74 2.86
CA ALA A 522 2.88 -6.73 3.99
C ALA A 522 3.83 -7.95 4.00
N VAL A 523 3.35 -9.17 3.76
CA VAL A 523 4.18 -10.39 3.64
C VAL A 523 5.20 -10.21 2.51
N ASN A 524 4.73 -9.77 1.35
CA ASN A 524 5.55 -9.60 0.16
C ASN A 524 6.56 -8.46 0.32
N GLY A 525 6.18 -7.36 0.98
CA GLY A 525 7.10 -6.28 1.37
C GLY A 525 8.20 -6.74 2.34
N LEU A 526 7.85 -7.53 3.36
CA LEU A 526 8.80 -8.11 4.32
C LEU A 526 9.77 -9.07 3.62
N ALA A 527 9.25 -10.04 2.87
CA ALA A 527 10.04 -11.02 2.13
C ALA A 527 10.94 -10.37 1.05
N ARG A 528 10.48 -9.31 0.36
CA ARG A 528 11.33 -8.50 -0.53
C ARG A 528 12.46 -7.79 0.22
N THR A 529 12.20 -7.35 1.46
CA THR A 529 13.23 -6.68 2.28
C THR A 529 14.31 -7.68 2.72
N MET A 530 13.91 -8.89 3.10
CA MET A 530 14.83 -10.00 3.38
C MET A 530 15.64 -10.41 2.15
N GLN A 531 15.04 -10.49 0.95
CA GLN A 531 15.78 -10.69 -0.31
C GLN A 531 16.78 -9.57 -0.59
N GLU A 532 16.36 -8.30 -0.55
CA GLU A 532 17.23 -7.16 -0.84
C GLU A 532 18.43 -7.09 0.13
N PHE A 533 18.25 -7.47 1.41
CA PHE A 533 19.34 -7.52 2.40
C PHE A 533 20.20 -8.79 2.28
N GLY A 534 19.59 -9.98 2.27
CA GLY A 534 20.27 -11.28 2.14
C GLY A 534 21.04 -11.46 0.82
N ALA A 535 20.63 -10.77 -0.24
CA ALA A 535 21.38 -10.69 -1.50
C ALA A 535 22.79 -10.08 -1.37
N HIS A 536 23.06 -9.37 -0.27
CA HIS A 536 24.36 -8.75 0.07
C HIS A 536 25.12 -9.49 1.20
N SER A 537 24.43 -10.29 2.02
CA SER A 537 25.05 -11.12 3.07
C SER A 537 25.68 -12.40 2.50
N PRO A 538 26.74 -12.98 3.10
CA PRO A 538 27.15 -14.35 2.80
C PRO A 538 26.19 -15.41 3.36
N LYS A 539 25.43 -15.09 4.43
CA LYS A 539 24.44 -16.02 5.02
C LYS A 539 23.22 -16.22 4.08
N THR A 540 22.63 -17.40 4.14
CA THR A 540 21.42 -17.78 3.38
C THR A 540 20.12 -17.57 4.16
N THR A 541 20.19 -17.51 5.49
CA THR A 541 19.13 -17.25 6.49
C THR A 541 17.97 -16.38 6.01
N LEU A 542 18.27 -15.18 5.48
CA LEU A 542 17.26 -14.21 5.03
C LEU A 542 16.56 -14.62 3.73
N LEU A 543 17.24 -15.35 2.85
CA LEU A 543 16.63 -15.88 1.62
C LEU A 543 15.76 -17.10 1.93
N GLU A 544 16.19 -17.96 2.85
CA GLU A 544 15.41 -19.10 3.36
C GLU A 544 14.11 -18.61 4.01
N LYS A 545 14.18 -17.62 4.91
CA LYS A 545 12.99 -17.00 5.52
C LYS A 545 12.12 -16.25 4.52
N SER A 546 12.70 -15.71 3.44
CA SER A 546 11.92 -15.13 2.34
C SER A 546 11.19 -16.20 1.52
N VAL A 547 11.77 -17.39 1.34
CA VAL A 547 11.12 -18.54 0.68
C VAL A 547 9.95 -19.03 1.54
N GLU A 548 10.17 -19.25 2.84
CA GLU A 548 9.15 -19.63 3.81
C GLU A 548 7.97 -18.64 3.83
N LEU A 549 8.25 -17.33 3.87
CA LEU A 549 7.24 -16.27 3.83
C LEU A 549 6.31 -16.38 2.62
N TYR A 550 6.86 -16.56 1.40
CA TYR A 550 6.02 -16.71 0.20
C TYR A 550 5.29 -18.05 0.14
N GLU A 551 5.86 -19.13 0.68
CA GLU A 551 5.16 -20.42 0.76
C GLU A 551 3.95 -20.33 1.71
N ARG A 552 4.08 -19.61 2.84
CA ARG A 552 2.97 -19.30 3.74
C ARG A 552 1.98 -18.29 3.14
N GLU A 553 2.44 -17.37 2.29
CA GLU A 553 1.55 -16.49 1.50
C GLU A 553 0.69 -17.32 0.53
N LEU A 554 1.32 -18.24 -0.21
CA LEU A 554 0.69 -19.06 -1.26
C LEU A 554 -0.19 -20.19 -0.72
N SER A 555 -0.03 -20.61 0.55
CA SER A 555 -0.95 -21.56 1.20
C SER A 555 -2.26 -20.90 1.64
N VAL A 556 -2.27 -19.58 1.86
CA VAL A 556 -3.43 -18.77 2.24
C VAL A 556 -4.14 -18.16 1.03
N ILE A 557 -3.39 -17.76 0.00
CA ILE A 557 -3.96 -17.14 -1.21
C ILE A 557 -4.58 -18.22 -2.12
N ASP A 558 -5.92 -18.27 -2.10
CA ASP A 558 -6.71 -19.01 -3.08
C ASP A 558 -6.41 -18.51 -4.52
N LYS A 559 -5.87 -19.40 -5.35
CA LYS A 559 -5.37 -19.12 -6.70
C LYS A 559 -6.45 -18.69 -7.69
N ASP A 560 -7.68 -19.19 -7.55
CA ASP A 560 -8.76 -18.89 -8.48
C ASP A 560 -9.56 -17.66 -8.03
N ARG A 561 -9.61 -17.38 -6.72
CA ARG A 561 -10.19 -16.15 -6.15
C ARG A 561 -9.26 -14.93 -6.28
N PHE A 562 -7.94 -15.11 -6.13
CA PHE A 562 -6.95 -14.04 -6.13
C PHE A 562 -5.75 -14.30 -7.09
N PRO A 563 -5.98 -14.63 -8.37
CA PRO A 563 -4.92 -15.06 -9.30
C PRO A 563 -3.78 -14.06 -9.45
N MET A 564 -4.07 -12.75 -9.40
CA MET A 564 -3.05 -11.70 -9.53
C MET A 564 -2.13 -11.57 -8.31
N LEU A 565 -2.62 -11.87 -7.09
CA LEU A 565 -1.77 -11.95 -5.89
C LEU A 565 -0.95 -13.23 -5.93
N TRP A 566 -1.59 -14.38 -6.21
CA TRP A 566 -0.94 -15.68 -6.31
C TRP A 566 0.23 -15.68 -7.30
N ALA A 567 0.06 -15.05 -8.47
CA ALA A 567 1.11 -14.92 -9.46
C ALA A 567 2.27 -14.00 -9.02
N SER A 568 1.98 -12.96 -8.22
CA SER A 568 2.99 -12.02 -7.70
C SER A 568 3.86 -12.68 -6.62
N ALA A 569 3.22 -13.34 -5.65
CA ALA A 569 3.90 -14.14 -4.64
C ALA A 569 4.71 -15.27 -5.29
N SER A 570 4.16 -15.97 -6.30
CA SER A 570 4.87 -17.03 -7.04
C SER A 570 6.13 -16.50 -7.75
N ASN A 571 6.05 -15.41 -8.52
CA ASN A 571 7.24 -14.82 -9.16
C ASN A 571 8.33 -14.44 -8.14
N ASN A 572 7.92 -13.97 -6.96
CA ASN A 572 8.86 -13.53 -5.94
C ASN A 572 9.45 -14.71 -5.15
N LEU A 573 8.69 -15.77 -4.89
CA LEU A 573 9.20 -17.07 -4.43
C LEU A 573 10.25 -17.62 -5.38
N ALA A 574 9.95 -17.65 -6.68
CA ALA A 574 10.90 -18.11 -7.69
C ALA A 574 12.18 -17.23 -7.77
N SER A 575 12.04 -15.91 -7.53
CA SER A 575 13.19 -15.00 -7.40
C SER A 575 14.04 -15.31 -6.16
N ALA A 576 13.42 -15.59 -5.01
CA ALA A 576 14.10 -15.98 -3.78
C ALA A 576 14.80 -17.34 -3.91
N LEU A 577 14.14 -18.34 -4.50
CA LEU A 577 14.71 -19.65 -4.81
C LEU A 577 15.93 -19.55 -5.74
N PHE A 578 15.86 -18.71 -6.77
CA PHE A 578 17.00 -18.46 -7.67
C PHE A 578 18.18 -17.78 -6.94
N MET A 579 17.92 -16.80 -6.07
CA MET A 579 18.98 -16.15 -5.28
C MET A 579 19.57 -17.06 -4.20
N LEU A 580 18.80 -18.04 -3.70
CA LEU A 580 19.30 -19.07 -2.80
C LEU A 580 20.15 -20.11 -3.56
N PHE A 581 19.76 -20.47 -4.79
CA PHE A 581 20.62 -21.22 -5.72
C PHE A 581 21.97 -20.49 -5.96
N GLU A 582 21.96 -19.19 -6.26
CA GLU A 582 23.19 -18.37 -6.45
C GLU A 582 24.17 -18.39 -5.24
N LYS A 583 23.76 -18.87 -4.06
CA LYS A 583 24.61 -19.01 -2.87
C LYS A 583 24.95 -20.45 -2.48
N THR A 584 24.24 -21.44 -3.01
CA THR A 584 24.30 -22.84 -2.56
C THR A 584 24.64 -23.83 -3.68
N ASP A 585 24.64 -23.39 -4.94
CA ASP A 585 24.75 -24.20 -6.16
C ASP A 585 23.73 -25.37 -6.23
N ASN A 586 22.69 -25.37 -5.37
CA ASN A 586 21.71 -26.45 -5.29
C ASN A 586 20.74 -26.41 -6.50
N SER A 587 20.97 -27.32 -7.44
CA SER A 587 20.20 -27.44 -8.70
C SER A 587 18.68 -27.62 -8.51
N ASP A 588 18.22 -28.17 -7.39
CA ASP A 588 16.78 -28.38 -7.16
C ASP A 588 16.04 -27.08 -6.85
N LEU A 589 16.71 -26.11 -6.21
CA LEU A 589 16.17 -24.76 -6.03
C LEU A 589 15.97 -24.05 -7.38
N LEU A 590 16.90 -24.28 -8.32
CA LEU A 590 16.84 -23.71 -9.67
C LEU A 590 15.74 -24.37 -10.52
N ARG A 591 15.60 -25.71 -10.46
CA ARG A 591 14.46 -26.44 -11.07
C ARG A 591 13.13 -25.90 -10.55
N ARG A 592 12.98 -25.81 -9.23
CA ARG A 592 11.77 -25.28 -8.56
C ARG A 592 11.50 -23.82 -8.93
N ALA A 593 12.53 -22.98 -9.08
CA ALA A 593 12.37 -21.61 -9.55
C ALA A 593 11.79 -21.54 -10.98
N VAL A 594 12.27 -22.38 -11.91
CA VAL A 594 11.72 -22.48 -13.29
C VAL A 594 10.24 -22.88 -13.27
N GLU A 595 9.88 -23.91 -12.50
CA GLU A 595 8.48 -24.36 -12.35
C GLU A 595 7.56 -23.25 -11.83
N VAL A 596 7.97 -22.55 -10.77
CA VAL A 596 7.17 -21.51 -10.13
C VAL A 596 7.09 -20.23 -10.99
N PHE A 597 8.16 -19.84 -11.69
CA PHE A 597 8.10 -18.75 -12.69
C PHE A 597 7.13 -19.08 -13.83
N SER A 598 7.16 -20.31 -14.35
CA SER A 598 6.24 -20.78 -15.39
C SER A 598 4.79 -20.75 -14.89
N GLY A 599 4.55 -21.20 -13.66
CA GLY A 599 3.25 -21.10 -13.00
C GLY A 599 2.73 -19.67 -12.85
N ALA A 600 3.59 -18.70 -12.51
CA ALA A 600 3.24 -17.28 -12.43
C ALA A 600 2.92 -16.69 -13.82
N LEU A 601 3.77 -16.97 -14.81
CA LEU A 601 3.61 -16.52 -16.21
C LEU A 601 2.29 -17.01 -16.82
N ALA A 602 1.94 -18.28 -16.62
CA ALA A 602 0.69 -18.87 -17.10
C ALA A 602 -0.55 -18.15 -16.53
N VAL A 603 -0.50 -17.69 -15.28
CA VAL A 603 -1.57 -16.91 -14.66
C VAL A 603 -1.60 -15.48 -15.18
N TYR A 604 -0.45 -14.80 -15.31
CA TYR A 604 -0.42 -13.44 -15.89
C TYR A 604 -0.91 -13.41 -17.34
N ASN A 605 -0.60 -14.42 -18.15
CA ASN A 605 -1.13 -14.56 -19.51
C ASN A 605 -2.65 -14.77 -19.49
N ARG A 606 -3.18 -15.63 -18.61
CA ARG A 606 -4.62 -15.85 -18.42
C ARG A 606 -5.37 -14.56 -18.04
N MET A 607 -4.74 -13.70 -17.23
CA MET A 607 -5.33 -12.45 -16.74
C MET A 607 -5.09 -11.24 -17.66
N GLY A 608 -4.50 -11.41 -18.85
CA GLY A 608 -4.20 -10.29 -19.77
C GLY A 608 -3.18 -9.29 -19.22
N ALA A 609 -2.33 -9.72 -18.27
CA ALA A 609 -1.43 -8.85 -17.53
C ALA A 609 -0.09 -8.65 -18.25
N ASP A 610 -0.11 -8.20 -19.53
CA ASP A 610 1.02 -8.21 -20.48
C ASP A 610 2.38 -7.78 -19.88
N ARG A 611 2.37 -6.70 -19.08
CA ARG A 611 3.58 -6.12 -18.47
C ARG A 611 4.17 -7.02 -17.38
N MET A 612 3.33 -7.72 -16.65
CA MET A 612 3.73 -8.65 -15.58
C MET A 612 4.19 -9.97 -16.21
N ALA A 613 3.45 -10.46 -17.22
CA ALA A 613 3.85 -11.58 -18.04
C ALA A 613 5.22 -11.37 -18.68
N ALA A 614 5.49 -10.20 -19.28
CA ALA A 614 6.79 -9.89 -19.88
C ALA A 614 7.95 -9.91 -18.86
N VAL A 615 7.72 -9.53 -17.59
CA VAL A 615 8.74 -9.64 -16.53
C VAL A 615 8.92 -11.09 -16.09
N ALA A 616 7.83 -11.81 -15.82
CA ALA A 616 7.87 -13.22 -15.44
C ALA A 616 8.53 -14.10 -16.53
N ASN A 617 8.29 -13.81 -17.81
CA ASN A 617 8.92 -14.48 -18.95
C ASN A 617 10.43 -14.21 -19.02
N ASN A 618 10.87 -12.98 -18.75
CA ASN A 618 12.30 -12.66 -18.72
C ASN A 618 13.01 -13.34 -17.52
N ASN A 619 12.34 -13.41 -16.36
CA ASN A 619 12.83 -14.12 -15.19
C ASN A 619 12.92 -15.63 -15.45
N LEU A 620 11.86 -16.22 -16.03
CA LEU A 620 11.81 -17.62 -16.45
C LEU A 620 12.95 -17.95 -17.42
N HIS A 621 13.11 -17.18 -18.50
CA HIS A 621 14.15 -17.40 -19.50
C HIS A 621 15.58 -17.31 -18.90
N HIS A 622 15.79 -16.44 -17.91
CA HIS A 622 17.05 -16.37 -17.19
C HIS A 622 17.31 -17.63 -16.35
N ALA A 623 16.29 -18.13 -15.64
CA ALA A 623 16.37 -19.37 -14.87
C ALA A 623 16.58 -20.60 -15.76
N GLU A 624 15.79 -20.75 -16.84
CA GLU A 624 15.91 -21.83 -17.84
C GLU A 624 17.30 -21.87 -18.46
N LYS A 625 17.82 -20.72 -18.91
CA LYS A 625 19.18 -20.62 -19.49
C LYS A 625 20.27 -21.01 -18.49
N THR A 626 20.08 -20.67 -17.21
CA THR A 626 21.03 -21.03 -16.14
C THR A 626 20.96 -22.53 -15.83
N LEU A 627 19.75 -23.11 -15.82
CA LEU A 627 19.54 -24.54 -15.63
C LEU A 627 20.15 -25.36 -16.78
N SER A 628 19.87 -25.00 -18.04
CA SER A 628 20.45 -25.67 -19.21
C SER A 628 21.98 -25.61 -19.22
N LYS A 629 22.57 -24.53 -18.70
CA LYS A 629 24.03 -24.41 -18.55
C LYS A 629 24.56 -25.37 -17.47
N LEU A 630 23.89 -25.43 -16.32
CA LEU A 630 24.26 -26.29 -15.18
C LEU A 630 24.11 -27.78 -15.52
N GLU A 631 23.03 -28.16 -16.20
CA GLU A 631 22.77 -29.54 -16.63
C GLU A 631 23.82 -30.03 -17.63
N ARG A 632 24.23 -29.18 -18.59
CA ARG A 632 25.37 -29.48 -19.47
C ARG A 632 26.68 -29.66 -18.68
N GLU A 633 26.95 -28.80 -17.69
CA GLU A 633 28.17 -28.89 -16.87
C GLU A 633 28.16 -30.10 -15.90
N LEU A 634 26.98 -30.62 -15.56
CA LEU A 634 26.83 -31.88 -14.83
C LEU A 634 27.03 -33.09 -15.76
N GLU A 635 26.47 -33.10 -16.96
CA GLU A 635 26.65 -34.20 -17.92
C GLU A 635 28.10 -34.26 -18.45
N GLU A 636 28.76 -33.11 -18.67
CA GLU A 636 30.19 -33.06 -19.01
C GLU A 636 31.09 -33.62 -17.89
N LYS A 637 30.76 -33.32 -16.61
CA LYS A 637 31.47 -33.92 -15.46
C LYS A 637 31.18 -35.41 -15.30
N LYS A 638 29.94 -35.83 -15.56
CA LYS A 638 29.52 -37.23 -15.47
C LYS A 638 30.25 -38.06 -16.51
N ASN A 639 30.23 -37.65 -17.78
CA ASN A 639 30.90 -38.38 -18.85
C ASN A 639 32.42 -38.47 -18.61
N TRP A 640 33.05 -37.39 -18.12
CA TRP A 640 34.45 -37.42 -17.69
C TRP A 640 34.73 -38.38 -16.52
N LEU A 641 33.76 -38.56 -15.61
CA LEU A 641 33.87 -39.53 -14.52
C LEU A 641 33.70 -40.97 -15.02
N ASP A 642 32.73 -41.19 -15.91
CA ASP A 642 32.46 -42.47 -16.57
C ASP A 642 33.69 -42.90 -17.42
N ASP A 643 34.28 -41.98 -18.21
CA ASP A 643 35.53 -42.18 -18.98
C ASP A 643 36.68 -42.65 -18.06
N ILE A 644 36.88 -41.99 -16.90
CA ILE A 644 37.92 -42.36 -15.92
C ILE A 644 37.66 -43.73 -15.28
N LEU A 645 36.39 -44.09 -15.08
CA LEU A 645 36.00 -45.39 -14.53
C LEU A 645 36.12 -46.53 -15.56
N GLU A 646 36.04 -46.24 -16.86
CA GLU A 646 36.34 -47.19 -17.93
C GLU A 646 37.86 -47.32 -18.23
N GLU A 647 38.64 -46.24 -18.08
CA GLU A 647 40.11 -46.29 -18.20
C GLU A 647 40.84 -46.81 -16.93
N ALA A 648 40.14 -46.94 -15.80
CA ALA A 648 40.70 -47.46 -14.56
C ALA A 648 41.15 -48.93 -14.71
N PRO A 649 42.40 -49.29 -14.39
CA PRO A 649 42.87 -50.66 -14.51
C PRO A 649 42.19 -51.57 -13.47
N VAL A 650 41.72 -52.73 -13.93
CA VAL A 650 41.15 -53.78 -13.06
C VAL A 650 42.29 -54.53 -12.36
N GLU A 651 42.90 -53.89 -11.37
CA GLU A 651 43.84 -54.54 -10.45
C GLU A 651 43.05 -55.22 -9.31
N GLU A 652 43.25 -56.52 -9.11
CA GLU A 652 42.51 -57.32 -8.10
C GLU A 652 43.00 -57.10 -6.65
N GLU A 653 43.79 -56.05 -6.38
CA GLU A 653 44.28 -55.73 -5.04
C GLU A 653 43.36 -54.72 -4.31
N PRO A 654 42.97 -54.97 -3.05
CA PRO A 654 42.03 -54.12 -2.34
C PRO A 654 42.65 -52.78 -1.96
N LEU A 655 41.94 -51.67 -2.26
CA LEU A 655 42.35 -50.31 -1.90
C LEU A 655 42.56 -50.16 -0.39
N VAL A 656 43.83 -50.17 0.04
CA VAL A 656 44.22 -49.90 1.43
C VAL A 656 44.21 -48.40 1.67
N PHE A 657 43.12 -47.89 2.23
CA PHE A 657 43.04 -46.52 2.73
C PHE A 657 43.88 -46.38 4.01
N GLU A 658 45.13 -45.94 3.89
CA GLU A 658 45.89 -45.49 5.07
C GLU A 658 45.20 -44.29 5.71
N LYS A 659 44.76 -44.48 6.95
CA LYS A 659 44.07 -43.45 7.72
C LYS A 659 45.08 -42.40 8.19
N ILE A 660 45.26 -41.35 7.39
CA ILE A 660 46.07 -40.18 7.76
C ILE A 660 45.55 -39.62 9.09
N ALA A 661 46.35 -39.78 10.14
CA ALA A 661 46.07 -39.16 11.43
C ALA A 661 46.36 -37.66 11.33
N VAL A 662 45.30 -36.87 11.23
CA VAL A 662 45.37 -35.43 11.54
C VAL A 662 45.59 -35.30 13.04
N PHE A 663 46.52 -34.43 13.44
CA PHE A 663 47.00 -34.31 14.81
C PHE A 663 45.88 -34.02 15.82
N GLU A 664 45.73 -34.89 16.81
CA GLU A 664 45.20 -34.54 18.14
C GLU A 664 46.40 -34.34 19.08
N GLU A 665 46.98 -33.14 19.06
CA GLU A 665 47.84 -32.65 20.15
C GLU A 665 47.04 -31.56 20.88
N LEU A 666 46.15 -32.02 21.77
CA LEU A 666 45.62 -31.22 22.87
C LEU A 666 46.51 -31.48 24.08
N ASP A 667 47.40 -30.53 24.38
CA ASP A 667 48.20 -30.54 25.61
C ASP A 667 47.30 -30.21 26.82
N ASP A 668 46.71 -31.25 27.42
CA ASP A 668 46.24 -31.21 28.81
C ASP A 668 47.45 -31.33 29.76
N GLU A 669 48.12 -30.22 30.08
CA GLU A 669 48.98 -30.12 31.27
C GLU A 669 48.45 -29.07 32.28
N GLU A 670 48.65 -29.37 33.56
CA GLU A 670 47.96 -28.78 34.71
C GLU A 670 48.61 -27.47 35.22
N GLU A 671 47.82 -26.39 35.42
CA GLU A 671 47.75 -25.57 36.67
C GLU A 671 46.63 -24.49 36.64
#